data_AF-A0A329MDY0-F1
#
_entry.id   AF-A0A329MDY0-F1
#
_cell.length_a   1.000
_cell.length_b   1.000
_cell.length_c   1.000
_cell.angle_alpha   90.00
_cell.angle_beta   90.00
_cell.angle_gamma   90.00
#
_symmetry.space_group_name_H-M   'P 1'
#
loop_
_entity.id
_entity.type
_entity.pdbx_description
1 polymer ?
#
loop_
_entity_poly.entity_id
_entity_poly.type
_entity_poly.pdbx_seq_one_letter_code
_entity_poly.pdbx_strand_id
1 'polypeptide(L)'
;MSGSSEMTLACSSICVTTIAELRVLTAPDPDIVYYVKDTGQEGHFTFDAADTVSADNMGTILVSTSGDRFKRSFVAGVVHVKWFGAKGDGTTDDTASIQAAMDSIPHGGTVFFAEGTYRTTSRLIVRCSNITLSGNGNRNIQTPITLFDSKVPATLHADHTGDCVWLSHTNPINGFKASGLTFATGGSGRLKAKRCFGFDLGGSGQFSRDILCEKISVQGFETAFDLYASSASSGSEASMGVIRIIQSSTMHNNWIAKTSFGHWNSFIYELNEGGQNGYSEPGQGGIHIEGHNVSICHNVLEGQRDPIKVSNSYRGLVIKNNYFEANVGNACIEVWGSRGPFDIGENFYYGTMTSHRVYLFATAPGRCSDPYWPQHTNKMDFTTGMVMSERLLNNSVSITYSRSDCLQPAFIDPPAYQSVSATVSYNHASRTPVHETGLLSRTGVTSGTGIVTDLRNIQIDAGKWVVVCWTLKQNSTPAEPYLNIRLNDNGMSAQQIEDFNVYGYGDAFRNGQWATITAAIKAGQSASNAMLYYYPFGISPASGLEFEYFSPVVYTVDDVNDIRPYFPLQTYRTLTSAPEYGVWRTGEQILNRSPAGGGYVGWVCTEGGKAHTASIGTLTLGSNQITGLTNISAWMVGDEIKGQGIPAAAKITAVNPGLGALSIDAAATASGSISLFDAMFKPFGGVTN
;
A
#
# COMPACT_ATOMS: atom_id res chain seq x y z
N MET A 1 -14.74 75.00 -24.00
CA MET A 1 -14.09 75.20 -22.69
C MET A 1 -14.66 74.17 -21.74
N SER A 2 -14.02 73.02 -21.68
CA SER A 2 -14.35 71.90 -20.78
C SER A 2 -13.66 72.14 -19.44
N GLY A 3 -14.44 72.23 -18.36
CA GLY A 3 -13.91 72.19 -17.00
C GLY A 3 -13.44 70.77 -16.68
N SER A 4 -12.13 70.59 -16.56
CA SER A 4 -11.53 69.41 -15.94
C SER A 4 -11.55 69.59 -14.43
N SER A 5 -12.34 68.77 -13.73
CA SER A 5 -12.18 68.55 -12.30
C SER A 5 -10.85 67.82 -12.08
N GLU A 6 -9.84 68.56 -11.64
CA GLU A 6 -8.65 67.96 -11.03
C GLU A 6 -9.10 67.24 -9.75
N MET A 7 -9.14 65.91 -9.80
CA MET A 7 -9.24 65.07 -8.61
C MET A 7 -7.86 65.05 -7.97
N THR A 8 -7.62 65.97 -7.04
CA THR A 8 -6.43 65.98 -6.20
C THR A 8 -6.33 64.63 -5.50
N LEU A 9 -5.33 63.81 -5.85
CA LEU A 9 -4.96 62.66 -5.02
C LEU A 9 -4.48 63.23 -3.68
N ALA A 10 -5.32 63.16 -2.64
CA ALA A 10 -4.89 63.38 -1.28
C ALA A 10 -3.80 62.35 -0.98
N CYS A 11 -2.57 62.81 -0.75
CA CYS A 11 -1.52 61.98 -0.18
C CYS A 11 -1.96 61.67 1.25
N SER A 12 -2.49 60.47 1.49
CA SER A 12 -2.85 60.04 2.84
C SER A 12 -1.60 60.09 3.71
N SER A 13 -1.62 60.93 4.75
CA SER A 13 -0.53 60.98 5.72
C SER A 13 -0.53 59.70 6.55
N ILE A 14 0.64 59.07 6.69
CA ILE A 14 0.80 57.89 7.54
C ILE A 14 1.16 58.34 8.96
N CYS A 15 0.36 57.93 9.94
CA CYS A 15 0.64 58.12 11.36
C CYS A 15 1.19 56.82 11.97
N VAL A 16 2.43 56.85 12.45
CA VAL A 16 3.02 55.69 13.14
C VAL A 16 2.53 55.66 14.58
N THR A 17 1.92 54.55 15.00
CA THR A 17 1.25 54.40 16.29
C THR A 17 1.45 53.00 16.87
N THR A 18 0.93 52.76 18.07
CA THR A 18 0.78 51.43 18.69
C THR A 18 -0.70 51.08 18.85
N ILE A 19 -1.01 49.80 19.08
CA ILE A 19 -2.38 49.35 19.40
C ILE A 19 -2.90 50.06 20.66
N ALA A 20 -2.03 50.23 21.66
CA ALA A 20 -2.40 50.91 22.89
C ALA A 20 -2.78 52.38 22.63
N GLU A 21 -1.98 53.10 21.84
CA GLU A 21 -2.26 54.48 21.43
C GLU A 21 -3.52 54.59 20.57
N LEU A 22 -3.72 53.66 19.63
CA LEU A 22 -4.92 53.63 18.77
C LEU A 22 -6.20 53.41 19.58
N ARG A 23 -6.14 52.54 20.60
CA ARG A 23 -7.29 52.25 21.48
C ARG A 23 -7.68 53.38 22.41
N VAL A 24 -6.80 54.35 22.66
CA VAL A 24 -7.12 55.54 23.47
C VAL A 24 -7.29 56.80 22.63
N LEU A 25 -7.22 56.69 21.29
CA LEU A 25 -7.41 57.81 20.38
C LEU A 25 -8.88 58.27 20.42
N THR A 26 -9.09 59.56 20.64
CA THR A 26 -10.43 60.13 20.86
C THR A 26 -10.99 60.94 19.69
N ALA A 27 -10.16 61.24 18.68
CA ALA A 27 -10.52 62.00 17.49
C ALA A 27 -9.76 61.48 16.27
N PRO A 28 -10.04 60.25 15.79
CA PRO A 28 -9.40 59.74 14.58
C PRO A 28 -9.86 60.46 13.33
N ASP A 29 -8.91 60.77 12.46
CA ASP A 29 -9.14 61.34 11.13
C ASP A 29 -9.32 60.21 10.09
N PRO A 30 -10.41 60.20 9.28
CA PRO A 30 -10.62 59.20 8.22
C PRO A 30 -9.62 59.31 7.05
N ASP A 31 -8.94 60.44 6.88
CA ASP A 31 -7.95 60.64 5.81
C ASP A 31 -6.53 60.17 6.20
N ILE A 32 -6.33 59.74 7.45
CA ILE A 32 -5.07 59.21 7.97
C ILE A 32 -5.03 57.68 7.91
N VAL A 33 -3.90 57.14 7.44
CA VAL A 33 -3.57 55.73 7.61
C VAL A 33 -2.72 55.56 8.87
N TYR A 34 -3.18 54.74 9.81
CA TYR A 34 -2.47 54.45 11.05
C TYR A 34 -1.60 53.21 10.87
N TYR A 35 -0.28 53.38 10.90
CA TYR A 35 0.66 52.27 10.87
C TYR A 35 1.00 51.82 12.29
N VAL A 36 0.47 50.66 12.69
CA VAL A 36 0.79 50.01 13.98
C VAL A 36 2.20 49.43 13.90
N LYS A 37 3.03 49.71 14.92
CA LYS A 37 4.43 49.24 15.02
C LYS A 37 4.70 48.18 16.09
N ASP A 38 3.67 47.74 16.82
CA ASP A 38 3.80 46.69 17.83
C ASP A 38 4.38 45.42 17.22
N THR A 39 5.43 44.87 17.83
CA THR A 39 6.14 43.71 17.30
C THR A 39 5.21 42.51 17.09
N GLY A 40 5.17 41.98 15.86
CA GLY A 40 4.31 40.87 15.44
C GLY A 40 2.85 41.26 15.13
N GLN A 41 2.49 42.52 15.35
CA GLN A 41 1.14 43.07 15.13
C GLN A 41 1.15 44.20 14.08
N GLU A 42 2.27 44.42 13.42
CA GLU A 42 2.49 45.53 12.49
C GLU A 42 1.47 45.53 11.35
N GLY A 43 1.12 46.72 10.87
CA GLY A 43 0.22 46.86 9.72
C GLY A 43 -0.50 48.19 9.67
N HIS A 44 -1.10 48.46 8.51
CA HIS A 44 -1.89 49.66 8.28
C HIS A 44 -3.33 49.47 8.75
N PHE A 45 -3.89 50.50 9.37
CA PHE A 45 -5.27 50.59 9.79
C PHE A 45 -5.90 51.88 9.27
N THR A 46 -7.17 51.80 8.89
CA THR A 46 -7.98 52.97 8.52
C THR A 46 -9.14 53.11 9.49
N PHE A 47 -9.44 54.33 9.89
CA PHE A 47 -10.66 54.62 10.66
C PHE A 47 -11.88 54.50 9.75
N ASP A 48 -12.87 53.73 10.17
CA ASP A 48 -14.15 53.58 9.49
C ASP A 48 -15.26 54.25 10.33
N ALA A 49 -15.55 55.51 9.99
CA ALA A 49 -16.57 56.30 10.68
C ALA A 49 -18.00 55.77 10.49
N ALA A 50 -18.24 54.94 9.48
CA ALA A 50 -19.56 54.36 9.21
C ALA A 50 -19.83 53.12 10.07
N ASP A 51 -18.79 52.45 10.58
CA ASP A 51 -18.94 51.26 11.41
C ASP A 51 -19.02 51.60 12.90
N THR A 52 -20.24 51.59 13.43
CA THR A 52 -20.51 51.83 14.86
C THR A 52 -20.84 50.55 15.63
N VAL A 53 -20.78 49.37 15.01
CA VAL A 53 -21.35 48.12 15.56
C VAL A 53 -20.36 47.00 15.71
N SER A 54 -19.34 46.92 14.85
CA SER A 54 -18.36 45.83 14.93
C SER A 54 -17.63 45.85 16.27
N ALA A 55 -17.47 44.67 16.86
CA ALA A 55 -16.73 44.48 18.10
C ALA A 55 -15.22 44.56 17.86
N ASP A 56 -14.46 44.94 18.89
CA ASP A 56 -13.01 44.75 18.92
C ASP A 56 -12.74 43.24 18.90
N ASN A 57 -11.93 42.81 17.94
CA ASN A 57 -11.53 41.41 17.81
C ASN A 57 -10.02 41.23 18.02
N MET A 58 -9.35 42.24 18.57
CA MET A 58 -7.93 42.28 18.92
C MET A 58 -6.96 42.32 17.74
N GLY A 59 -7.40 42.12 16.49
CA GLY A 59 -6.49 41.97 15.35
C GLY A 59 -6.89 42.73 14.09
N THR A 60 -8.03 42.39 13.49
CA THR A 60 -8.50 43.02 12.23
C THR A 60 -9.41 44.20 12.47
N ILE A 61 -10.03 44.29 13.64
CA ILE A 61 -10.86 45.40 14.10
C ILE A 61 -10.42 45.77 15.52
N LEU A 62 -9.97 47.02 15.68
CA LEU A 62 -9.65 47.61 16.97
C LEU A 62 -10.66 48.70 17.28
N VAL A 63 -11.15 48.76 18.51
CA VAL A 63 -12.14 49.76 18.95
C VAL A 63 -11.53 50.67 20.00
N SER A 64 -11.60 51.99 19.79
CA SER A 64 -11.13 52.96 20.79
C SER A 64 -12.07 53.05 22.00
N THR A 65 -11.59 53.69 23.07
CA THR A 65 -12.42 54.07 24.22
C THR A 65 -13.57 55.00 23.85
N SER A 66 -13.46 55.74 22.74
CA SER A 66 -14.53 56.58 22.18
C SER A 66 -15.51 55.80 21.30
N GLY A 67 -15.24 54.51 21.03
CA GLY A 67 -16.06 53.67 20.15
C GLY A 67 -15.68 53.73 18.67
N ASP A 68 -14.54 54.30 18.31
CA ASP A 68 -14.09 54.39 16.91
C ASP A 68 -13.55 53.04 16.42
N ARG A 69 -13.89 52.63 15.20
CA ARG A 69 -13.48 51.34 14.63
C ARG A 69 -12.34 51.53 13.64
N PHE A 70 -11.21 50.90 13.92
CA PHE A 70 -10.06 50.86 13.02
C PHE A 70 -10.00 49.50 12.32
N LYS A 71 -9.97 49.52 10.99
CA LYS A 71 -9.94 48.33 10.13
C LYS A 71 -8.53 48.09 9.64
N ARG A 72 -8.00 46.89 9.91
CA ARG A 72 -6.71 46.48 9.35
C ARG A 72 -6.83 46.38 7.83
N SER A 73 -5.84 46.90 7.11
CA SER A 73 -5.67 46.68 5.67
C SER A 73 -4.83 45.42 5.44
N PHE A 74 -5.41 44.39 4.83
CA PHE A 74 -4.76 43.11 4.56
C PHE A 74 -5.43 42.37 3.39
N VAL A 75 -4.79 41.32 2.89
CA VAL A 75 -5.37 40.45 1.86
C VAL A 75 -6.57 39.70 2.45
N ALA A 76 -7.75 39.95 1.92
CA ALA A 76 -8.99 39.32 2.38
C ALA A 76 -8.86 37.79 2.41
N GLY A 77 -9.31 37.17 3.50
CA GLY A 77 -9.29 35.72 3.68
C GLY A 77 -7.99 35.15 4.26
N VAL A 78 -6.98 35.96 4.59
CA VAL A 78 -5.77 35.49 5.31
C VAL A 78 -5.52 36.33 6.55
N VAL A 79 -5.44 35.71 7.72
CA VAL A 79 -5.12 36.41 8.98
C VAL A 79 -3.95 35.76 9.69
N HIS A 80 -3.15 36.57 10.39
CA HIS A 80 -1.99 36.11 11.13
C HIS A 80 -2.29 36.03 12.63
N VAL A 81 -1.99 34.93 13.30
CA VAL A 81 -2.30 34.78 14.75
C VAL A 81 -1.63 35.84 15.63
N LYS A 82 -0.41 36.29 15.25
CA LYS A 82 0.29 37.36 15.99
C LYS A 82 -0.44 38.70 15.93
N TRP A 83 -1.25 38.97 14.90
CA TRP A 83 -2.07 40.19 14.83
C TRP A 83 -3.08 40.28 15.99
N PHE A 84 -3.48 39.14 16.54
CA PHE A 84 -4.44 39.02 17.64
C PHE A 84 -3.74 38.94 19.01
N GLY A 85 -2.42 39.17 19.05
CA GLY A 85 -1.63 39.20 20.27
C GLY A 85 -0.86 37.91 20.60
N ALA A 86 -0.98 36.86 19.78
CA ALA A 86 -0.23 35.62 20.00
C ALA A 86 1.29 35.91 19.97
N LYS A 87 2.03 35.39 20.94
CA LYS A 87 3.48 35.59 21.07
C LYS A 87 4.27 34.53 20.33
N GLY A 88 3.85 33.27 20.45
CA GLY A 88 4.60 32.16 19.85
C GLY A 88 5.97 31.94 20.50
N ASP A 89 6.11 32.26 21.79
CA ASP A 89 7.38 32.18 22.52
C ASP A 89 7.58 30.87 23.31
N GLY A 90 6.61 29.95 23.26
CA GLY A 90 6.62 28.67 23.96
C GLY A 90 6.19 28.72 25.43
N THR A 91 5.91 29.90 25.98
CA THR A 91 5.59 30.12 27.41
C THR A 91 4.28 30.87 27.64
N THR A 92 4.02 31.93 26.86
CA THR A 92 2.80 32.71 26.91
C THR A 92 1.62 31.86 26.45
N ASP A 93 0.49 31.97 27.15
CA ASP A 93 -0.74 31.33 26.73
C ASP A 93 -1.35 32.10 25.54
N ASP A 94 -1.25 31.51 24.35
CA ASP A 94 -1.70 32.08 23.10
C ASP A 94 -3.14 31.67 22.73
N THR A 95 -3.83 30.92 23.60
CA THR A 95 -5.12 30.29 23.27
C THR A 95 -6.18 31.30 22.81
N ALA A 96 -6.36 32.39 23.55
CA ALA A 96 -7.38 33.39 23.23
C ALA A 96 -7.08 34.12 21.91
N SER A 97 -5.81 34.46 21.67
CA SER A 97 -5.37 35.12 20.44
C SER A 97 -5.54 34.23 19.21
N ILE A 98 -5.21 32.93 19.32
CA ILE A 98 -5.40 31.98 18.23
C ILE A 98 -6.90 31.78 17.95
N GLN A 99 -7.72 31.63 19.00
CA GLN A 99 -9.16 31.46 18.82
C GLN A 99 -9.79 32.71 18.18
N ALA A 100 -9.40 33.92 18.60
CA ALA A 100 -9.86 35.17 18.00
C ALA A 100 -9.46 35.27 16.51
N ALA A 101 -8.26 34.82 16.15
CA ALA A 101 -7.82 34.75 14.76
C ALA A 101 -8.72 33.80 13.94
N MET A 102 -9.00 32.60 14.46
CA MET A 102 -9.91 31.63 13.82
C MET A 102 -11.33 32.18 13.67
N ASP A 103 -11.84 32.86 14.69
CA ASP A 103 -13.20 33.42 14.70
C ASP A 103 -13.34 34.66 13.79
N SER A 104 -12.24 35.35 13.50
CA SER A 104 -12.24 36.55 12.64
C SER A 104 -12.44 36.25 11.14
N ILE A 105 -12.25 34.98 10.76
CA ILE A 105 -12.29 34.55 9.36
C ILE A 105 -13.70 34.04 8.98
N PRO A 106 -14.26 34.50 7.85
CA PRO A 106 -15.48 33.91 7.29
C PRO A 106 -15.19 32.50 6.75
N HIS A 107 -16.23 31.74 6.39
CA HIS A 107 -16.05 30.45 5.72
C HIS A 107 -15.09 30.57 4.53
N GLY A 108 -14.02 29.77 4.48
CA GLY A 108 -13.07 29.74 3.36
C GLY A 108 -11.72 30.44 3.53
N GLY A 109 -11.38 30.97 4.73
CA GLY A 109 -10.11 31.66 4.94
C GLY A 109 -8.96 30.83 5.54
N THR A 110 -7.77 31.43 5.60
CA THR A 110 -6.53 30.87 6.13
C THR A 110 -6.08 31.61 7.38
N VAL A 111 -5.93 30.89 8.49
CA VAL A 111 -5.23 31.35 9.70
C VAL A 111 -3.77 30.94 9.60
N PHE A 112 -2.89 31.92 9.53
CA PHE A 112 -1.46 31.72 9.36
C PHE A 112 -0.69 31.85 10.68
N PHE A 113 0.21 30.90 10.90
CA PHE A 113 1.14 30.82 12.02
C PHE A 113 2.56 31.06 11.51
N ALA A 114 3.20 32.15 11.94
CA ALA A 114 4.63 32.36 11.70
C ALA A 114 5.49 31.44 12.58
N GLU A 115 6.80 31.54 12.38
CA GLU A 115 7.80 30.95 13.28
C GLU A 115 7.48 31.25 14.75
N GLY A 116 7.54 30.20 15.55
CA GLY A 116 7.28 30.22 16.98
C GLY A 116 6.53 29.00 17.51
N THR A 117 6.62 28.82 18.82
CA THR A 117 5.83 27.85 19.57
C THR A 117 4.66 28.55 20.25
N TYR A 118 3.45 28.23 19.84
CA TYR A 118 2.21 28.78 20.38
C TYR A 118 1.65 27.83 21.43
N ARG A 119 1.75 28.20 22.71
CA ARG A 119 1.27 27.38 23.81
C ARG A 119 -0.24 27.60 23.97
N THR A 120 -1.00 26.51 23.99
CA THR A 120 -2.43 26.55 24.32
C THR A 120 -2.68 25.87 25.65
N THR A 121 -3.56 26.45 26.48
CA THR A 121 -3.98 25.90 27.78
C THR A 121 -5.43 25.39 27.75
N SER A 122 -6.12 25.55 26.62
CA SER A 122 -7.38 24.89 26.31
C SER A 122 -7.52 24.62 24.80
N ARG A 123 -8.55 23.86 24.43
CA ARG A 123 -8.77 23.41 23.04
C ARG A 123 -9.09 24.57 22.10
N LEU A 124 -8.60 24.48 20.87
CA LEU A 124 -9.02 25.36 19.77
C LEU A 124 -10.28 24.79 19.10
N ILE A 125 -11.31 25.62 18.93
CA ILE A 125 -12.60 25.21 18.41
C ILE A 125 -12.73 25.66 16.96
N VAL A 126 -12.91 24.70 16.06
CA VAL A 126 -13.22 24.99 14.66
C VAL A 126 -14.71 25.30 14.55
N ARG A 127 -15.03 26.54 14.13
CA ARG A 127 -16.42 27.04 14.03
C ARG A 127 -16.88 27.31 12.60
N CYS A 128 -15.95 27.49 11.66
CA CYS A 128 -16.26 27.79 10.26
C CYS A 128 -15.77 26.67 9.32
N SER A 129 -16.54 26.44 8.27
CA SER A 129 -16.19 25.51 7.18
C SER A 129 -15.15 26.14 6.24
N ASN A 130 -14.43 25.30 5.51
CA ASN A 130 -13.40 25.66 4.53
C ASN A 130 -12.23 26.44 5.13
N ILE A 131 -12.00 26.32 6.45
CA ILE A 131 -10.89 26.98 7.13
C ILE A 131 -9.58 26.21 6.90
N THR A 132 -8.50 26.95 6.66
CA THR A 132 -7.14 26.43 6.61
C THR A 132 -6.33 26.95 7.80
N LEU A 133 -5.72 26.05 8.58
CA LEU A 133 -4.65 26.38 9.51
C LEU A 133 -3.32 26.13 8.79
N SER A 134 -2.51 27.18 8.61
CA SER A 134 -1.27 27.11 7.84
C SER A 134 -0.08 27.63 8.62
N GLY A 135 1.02 26.88 8.64
CA GLY A 135 2.29 27.35 9.18
C GLY A 135 3.37 27.53 8.12
N ASN A 136 4.55 27.97 8.54
CA ASN A 136 5.72 28.17 7.69
C ASN A 136 6.57 26.90 7.49
N GLY A 137 6.11 25.75 7.98
CA GLY A 137 6.83 24.47 7.91
C GLY A 137 6.62 23.62 9.17
N ASN A 138 6.94 22.34 9.07
CA ASN A 138 6.85 21.39 10.17
C ASN A 138 8.24 20.97 10.68
N ARG A 139 8.31 20.53 11.93
CA ARG A 139 9.55 20.09 12.59
C ARG A 139 9.81 18.61 12.33
N ASN A 140 11.09 18.23 12.29
CA ASN A 140 11.48 16.83 12.43
C ASN A 140 11.16 16.37 13.86
N ILE A 141 10.43 15.27 13.97
CA ILE A 141 9.96 14.70 15.25
C ILE A 141 10.49 13.27 15.49
N GLN A 142 11.54 12.85 14.77
CA GLN A 142 12.19 11.55 14.99
C GLN A 142 12.65 11.40 16.43
N THR A 143 13.21 12.46 17.00
CA THR A 143 13.45 12.58 18.44
C THR A 143 12.38 13.45 19.09
N PRO A 144 11.88 13.11 20.30
CA PRO A 144 10.88 13.93 20.96
C PRO A 144 11.30 15.39 21.12
N ILE A 145 10.40 16.31 20.77
CA ILE A 145 10.60 17.74 20.98
C ILE A 145 10.78 18.03 22.48
N THR A 146 11.92 18.64 22.83
CA THR A 146 12.23 19.10 24.19
C THR A 146 12.34 20.62 24.30
N LEU A 147 12.51 21.32 23.17
CA LEU A 147 12.67 22.77 23.11
C LEU A 147 11.43 23.43 22.47
N PHE A 148 10.87 24.38 23.22
CA PHE A 148 9.73 25.21 22.86
C PHE A 148 10.12 26.68 22.98
N ASP A 149 10.37 27.35 21.85
CA ASP A 149 10.78 28.76 21.80
C ASP A 149 10.19 29.48 20.58
N SER A 150 10.64 30.71 20.33
CA SER A 150 10.17 31.57 19.24
C SER A 150 10.84 31.35 17.89
N LYS A 151 11.87 30.51 17.80
CA LYS A 151 12.72 30.32 16.62
C LYS A 151 12.66 28.91 16.06
N VAL A 152 11.44 28.41 15.93
CA VAL A 152 11.14 27.08 15.38
C VAL A 152 10.02 27.17 14.37
N PRO A 153 9.96 26.25 13.39
CA PRO A 153 8.79 26.11 12.53
C PRO A 153 7.50 26.09 13.36
N ALA A 154 6.45 26.72 12.83
CA ALA A 154 5.20 26.97 13.53
C ALA A 154 4.70 25.72 14.29
N THR A 155 4.72 25.81 15.62
CA THR A 155 4.41 24.70 16.53
C THR A 155 3.26 25.06 17.44
N LEU A 156 2.15 24.33 17.36
CA LEU A 156 1.08 24.36 18.35
C LEU A 156 1.44 23.40 19.49
N HIS A 157 1.70 23.95 20.67
CA HIS A 157 2.04 23.21 21.87
C HIS A 157 0.84 23.13 22.82
N ALA A 158 0.17 21.99 22.86
CA ALA A 158 -1.04 21.77 23.64
C ALA A 158 -0.70 21.40 25.10
N ASP A 159 -0.69 22.40 25.98
CA ASP A 159 -0.41 22.30 27.41
C ASP A 159 -1.69 22.18 28.25
N HIS A 160 -2.49 21.17 27.93
CA HIS A 160 -3.77 20.89 28.58
C HIS A 160 -4.15 19.42 28.38
N THR A 161 -5.28 18.97 28.91
CA THR A 161 -5.73 17.56 28.77
C THR A 161 -6.80 17.34 27.69
N GLY A 162 -7.35 18.40 27.11
CA GLY A 162 -8.32 18.33 26.02
C GLY A 162 -7.72 18.03 24.63
N ASP A 163 -8.48 18.34 23.59
CA ASP A 163 -8.06 18.24 22.18
C ASP A 163 -7.28 19.49 21.79
N CYS A 164 -6.22 19.39 20.98
CA CYS A 164 -5.53 20.56 20.46
C CYS A 164 -6.43 21.32 19.49
N VAL A 165 -6.92 20.62 18.47
CA VAL A 165 -7.91 21.12 17.49
C VAL A 165 -9.16 20.26 17.58
N TRP A 166 -10.28 20.91 17.90
CA TRP A 166 -11.57 20.25 18.09
C TRP A 166 -12.54 20.62 16.96
N LEU A 167 -12.93 19.62 16.17
CA LEU A 167 -13.99 19.72 15.18
C LEU A 167 -15.30 19.29 15.87
N SER A 168 -16.03 20.29 16.36
CA SER A 168 -17.22 20.08 17.19
C SER A 168 -18.42 19.63 16.36
N HIS A 169 -19.19 18.70 16.92
CA HIS A 169 -20.47 18.24 16.39
C HIS A 169 -21.56 19.33 16.32
N THR A 170 -21.32 20.51 16.93
CA THR A 170 -22.25 21.65 16.91
C THR A 170 -22.07 22.55 15.69
N ASN A 171 -20.99 22.36 14.92
CA ASN A 171 -20.69 23.14 13.73
C ASN A 171 -20.55 22.18 12.53
N PRO A 172 -21.20 22.45 11.38
CA PRO A 172 -20.99 21.66 10.18
C PRO A 172 -19.63 22.01 9.54
N ILE A 173 -18.58 21.28 9.92
CA ILE A 173 -17.21 21.54 9.47
C ILE A 173 -16.89 20.70 8.24
N ASN A 174 -17.14 21.27 7.06
CA ASN A 174 -16.62 20.73 5.80
C ASN A 174 -15.37 21.49 5.38
N GLY A 175 -14.43 20.85 4.68
CA GLY A 175 -13.30 21.54 4.05
C GLY A 175 -12.20 22.00 5.01
N PHE A 176 -12.08 21.41 6.21
CA PHE A 176 -11.00 21.75 7.13
C PHE A 176 -9.64 21.33 6.57
N LYS A 177 -8.66 22.23 6.65
CA LYS A 177 -7.27 21.95 6.27
C LYS A 177 -6.28 22.34 7.36
N ALA A 178 -5.28 21.49 7.61
CA ALA A 178 -4.07 21.83 8.35
C ALA A 178 -2.85 21.56 7.47
N SER A 179 -1.94 22.55 7.34
CA SER A 179 -0.77 22.43 6.47
C SER A 179 0.48 23.14 7.00
N GLY A 180 1.64 22.49 6.93
CA GLY A 180 2.92 23.09 7.30
C GLY A 180 3.02 23.48 8.77
N LEU A 181 2.47 22.64 9.66
CA LEU A 181 2.40 22.88 11.11
C LEU A 181 2.97 21.70 11.88
N THR A 182 3.54 21.99 13.05
CA THR A 182 3.84 20.97 14.07
C THR A 182 2.82 21.05 15.19
N PHE A 183 2.31 19.91 15.62
CA PHE A 183 1.48 19.76 16.80
C PHE A 183 2.24 18.89 17.79
N ALA A 184 2.42 19.39 19.00
CA ALA A 184 3.17 18.69 20.02
C ALA A 184 2.50 18.83 21.38
N THR A 185 2.71 17.84 22.24
CA THR A 185 2.44 17.94 23.68
C THR A 185 3.73 17.76 24.47
N GLY A 186 3.66 18.08 25.77
CA GLY A 186 4.52 17.45 26.79
C GLY A 186 6.04 17.61 26.63
N GLY A 187 6.59 18.67 27.22
CA GLY A 187 7.96 18.69 27.75
C GLY A 187 8.00 18.40 29.26
N SER A 188 9.17 18.41 29.89
CA SER A 188 9.28 18.20 31.35
C SER A 188 8.38 19.17 32.14
N GLY A 189 7.43 18.64 32.91
CA GLY A 189 6.51 19.40 33.77
C GLY A 189 5.26 19.99 33.10
N ARG A 190 4.98 19.67 31.82
CA ARG A 190 3.80 20.16 31.08
C ARG A 190 2.69 19.11 30.94
N LEU A 191 1.44 19.54 30.77
CA LEU A 191 0.29 18.64 30.59
C LEU A 191 0.30 18.01 29.19
N LYS A 192 -0.30 16.82 29.07
CA LYS A 192 -0.44 16.07 27.82
C LYS A 192 -1.88 16.12 27.32
N ALA A 193 -2.06 16.72 26.14
CA ALA A 193 -3.34 16.75 25.46
C ALA A 193 -3.74 15.34 25.02
N LYS A 194 -5.04 15.05 25.13
CA LYS A 194 -5.58 13.75 24.76
C LYS A 194 -5.49 13.55 23.26
N ARG A 195 -5.94 14.52 22.47
CA ARG A 195 -5.98 14.40 21.00
C ARG A 195 -5.32 15.57 20.30
N CYS A 196 -4.65 15.31 19.19
CA CYS A 196 -4.26 16.39 18.31
C CYS A 196 -5.49 16.90 17.57
N PHE A 197 -6.14 16.02 16.81
CA PHE A 197 -7.41 16.29 16.13
C PHE A 197 -8.51 15.42 16.73
N GLY A 198 -9.43 16.07 17.45
CA GLY A 198 -10.64 15.44 17.96
C GLY A 198 -11.80 15.71 17.01
N PHE A 199 -12.36 14.64 16.44
CA PHE A 199 -13.51 14.74 15.57
C PHE A 199 -14.77 14.19 16.25
N ASP A 200 -15.68 15.10 16.60
CA ASP A 200 -16.79 14.80 17.49
C ASP A 200 -18.10 14.55 16.72
N LEU A 201 -18.72 13.40 16.95
CA LEU A 201 -19.99 12.95 16.39
C LEU A 201 -21.17 13.09 17.38
N GLY A 202 -20.97 13.75 18.53
CA GLY A 202 -22.02 13.94 19.53
C GLY A 202 -23.30 14.62 19.02
N GLY A 203 -24.38 14.55 19.79
CA GLY A 203 -25.64 15.23 19.48
C GLY A 203 -26.32 14.74 18.19
N SER A 204 -26.89 15.66 17.39
CA SER A 204 -27.73 15.34 16.22
C SER A 204 -26.97 14.85 14.97
N GLY A 205 -25.80 14.24 15.13
CA GLY A 205 -25.12 13.47 14.08
C GLY A 205 -24.89 14.23 12.77
N GLN A 206 -24.14 15.34 12.82
CA GLN A 206 -23.78 16.06 11.60
C GLN A 206 -22.64 15.35 10.87
N PHE A 207 -22.87 15.01 9.59
CA PHE A 207 -21.85 14.43 8.72
C PHE A 207 -20.91 15.54 8.22
N SER A 208 -19.74 15.66 8.85
CA SER A 208 -18.65 16.51 8.38
C SER A 208 -17.82 15.79 7.31
N ARG A 209 -17.13 16.51 6.44
CA ARG A 209 -16.30 15.89 5.39
C ARG A 209 -15.22 16.80 4.80
N ASP A 210 -14.43 16.22 3.90
CA ASP A 210 -13.41 16.91 3.10
C ASP A 210 -12.32 17.52 4.01
N ILE A 211 -11.72 16.67 4.84
CA ILE A 211 -10.68 17.01 5.79
C ILE A 211 -9.31 16.71 5.17
N LEU A 212 -8.38 17.66 5.24
CA LEU A 212 -7.01 17.50 4.73
C LEU A 212 -5.98 17.90 5.79
N CYS A 213 -5.14 16.96 6.19
CA CYS A 213 -3.92 17.21 6.93
C CYS A 213 -2.74 16.89 6.01
N GLU A 214 -1.94 17.89 5.65
CA GLU A 214 -0.82 17.71 4.74
C GLU A 214 0.46 18.36 5.28
N LYS A 215 1.62 17.70 5.15
CA LYS A 215 2.90 18.28 5.59
C LYS A 215 2.86 18.78 7.04
N ILE A 216 2.23 17.99 7.91
CA ILE A 216 2.19 18.27 9.35
C ILE A 216 3.06 17.27 10.11
N SER A 217 3.52 17.67 11.29
CA SER A 217 4.17 16.79 12.26
C SER A 217 3.30 16.71 13.51
N VAL A 218 2.99 15.50 14.01
CA VAL A 218 2.16 15.29 15.21
C VAL A 218 2.87 14.40 16.21
N GLN A 219 3.07 14.91 17.44
CA GLN A 219 3.86 14.23 18.45
C GLN A 219 3.29 14.28 19.86
N GLY A 220 3.42 13.17 20.59
CA GLY A 220 3.24 13.12 22.04
C GLY A 220 1.78 13.06 22.53
N PHE A 221 0.80 13.00 21.64
CA PHE A 221 -0.60 12.91 22.03
C PHE A 221 -0.96 11.50 22.53
N GLU A 222 -2.08 11.38 23.24
CA GLU A 222 -2.68 10.04 23.39
C GLU A 222 -3.08 9.55 21.99
N THR A 223 -3.88 10.31 21.23
CA THR A 223 -4.20 9.97 19.83
C THR A 223 -3.97 11.16 18.90
N ALA A 224 -3.29 10.98 17.76
CA ALA A 224 -3.16 12.05 16.78
C ALA A 224 -4.50 12.37 16.08
N PHE A 225 -5.22 11.36 15.59
CA PHE A 225 -6.54 11.52 14.95
C PHE A 225 -7.59 10.60 15.58
N ASP A 226 -8.63 11.13 16.23
CA ASP A 226 -9.65 10.29 16.88
C ASP A 226 -11.07 10.69 16.47
N LEU A 227 -11.82 9.72 15.95
CA LEU A 227 -13.26 9.83 15.72
C LEU A 227 -14.01 9.34 16.95
N TYR A 228 -14.82 10.20 17.55
CA TYR A 228 -15.48 9.89 18.81
C TYR A 228 -16.81 10.64 18.94
N ALA A 229 -17.54 10.43 20.04
CA ALA A 229 -18.69 11.26 20.40
C ALA A 229 -18.56 11.75 21.84
N SER A 230 -18.72 13.06 22.06
CA SER A 230 -18.73 13.66 23.41
C SER A 230 -20.07 13.50 24.15
N SER A 231 -21.12 13.12 23.43
CA SER A 231 -22.48 12.95 23.92
C SER A 231 -23.22 11.89 23.10
N ALA A 232 -24.39 11.42 23.56
CA ALA A 232 -25.19 10.44 22.82
C ALA A 232 -25.56 10.98 21.43
N SER A 233 -25.19 10.22 20.38
CA SER A 233 -25.55 10.56 19.00
C SER A 233 -27.01 10.18 18.71
N SER A 234 -27.80 11.06 18.11
CA SER A 234 -29.22 10.80 17.77
C SER A 234 -29.49 10.51 16.28
N GLY A 235 -28.44 10.33 15.46
CA GLY A 235 -28.55 10.00 14.02
C GLY A 235 -28.53 8.50 13.73
N SER A 236 -29.08 8.08 12.57
CA SER A 236 -29.18 6.68 12.16
C SER A 236 -27.85 6.02 11.74
N GLU A 237 -26.83 6.82 11.40
CA GLU A 237 -25.45 6.34 11.15
C GLU A 237 -24.43 7.37 11.66
N ALA A 238 -23.69 7.02 12.71
CA ALA A 238 -22.63 7.88 13.25
C ALA A 238 -21.36 7.75 12.38
N SER A 239 -21.18 8.66 11.43
CA SER A 239 -20.06 8.61 10.49
C SER A 239 -19.50 9.98 10.11
N MET A 240 -18.28 9.99 9.57
CA MET A 240 -17.65 11.18 9.00
C MET A 240 -16.98 10.89 7.66
N GLY A 241 -17.08 11.82 6.73
CA GLY A 241 -16.64 11.64 5.35
C GLY A 241 -15.23 12.12 5.08
N VAL A 242 -14.52 11.42 4.20
CA VAL A 242 -13.27 11.82 3.54
C VAL A 242 -12.29 12.60 4.43
N ILE A 243 -11.42 11.87 5.11
CA ILE A 243 -10.19 12.41 5.69
C ILE A 243 -8.98 11.98 4.88
N ARG A 244 -8.07 12.92 4.60
CA ARG A 244 -6.78 12.68 3.97
C ARG A 244 -5.67 13.18 4.88
N ILE A 245 -4.76 12.28 5.22
CA ILE A 245 -3.52 12.58 5.94
C ILE A 245 -2.39 12.20 4.99
N ILE A 246 -1.68 13.21 4.49
CA ILE A 246 -0.68 13.01 3.44
C ILE A 246 0.64 13.72 3.73
N GLN A 247 1.76 13.14 3.32
CA GLN A 247 3.09 13.77 3.43
C GLN A 247 3.41 14.28 4.85
N SER A 248 2.94 13.58 5.88
CA SER A 248 2.97 14.01 7.28
C SER A 248 3.75 13.02 8.14
N SER A 249 4.23 13.48 9.30
CA SER A 249 4.94 12.65 10.28
C SER A 249 4.08 12.51 11.55
N THR A 250 3.86 11.29 12.02
CA THR A 250 3.17 11.01 13.30
C THR A 250 4.06 10.15 14.17
N MET A 251 4.62 10.71 15.24
CA MET A 251 5.60 9.99 16.06
C MET A 251 5.37 10.13 17.55
N HIS A 252 5.73 9.11 18.32
CA HIS A 252 5.68 9.13 19.80
C HIS A 252 4.27 9.37 20.39
N ASN A 253 3.21 9.07 19.65
CA ASN A 253 1.84 9.10 20.15
C ASN A 253 1.46 7.73 20.72
N ASN A 254 0.38 7.62 21.50
CA ASN A 254 -0.13 6.29 21.85
C ASN A 254 -0.87 5.66 20.64
N TRP A 255 -1.56 6.48 19.84
CA TRP A 255 -2.21 6.12 18.58
C TRP A 255 -1.93 7.14 17.47
N ILE A 256 -1.66 6.65 16.25
CA ILE A 256 -1.71 7.49 15.04
C ILE A 256 -3.17 7.88 14.78
N ALA A 257 -4.04 6.88 14.67
CA ALA A 257 -5.46 7.13 14.47
C ALA A 257 -6.30 6.12 15.24
N LYS A 258 -7.46 6.56 15.72
CA LYS A 258 -8.40 5.72 16.44
C LYS A 258 -9.84 6.03 16.02
N THR A 259 -10.69 5.00 16.02
CA THR A 259 -12.14 5.20 16.04
C THR A 259 -12.67 4.77 17.41
N SER A 260 -12.95 5.75 18.26
CA SER A 260 -13.56 5.54 19.58
C SER A 260 -15.08 5.42 19.51
N PHE A 261 -15.73 6.02 18.49
CA PHE A 261 -17.16 5.88 18.22
C PHE A 261 -17.47 6.16 16.74
N GLY A 262 -18.48 5.50 16.19
CA GLY A 262 -18.90 5.67 14.79
C GLY A 262 -17.95 5.00 13.80
N HIS A 263 -17.89 5.51 12.58
CA HIS A 263 -16.98 4.99 11.54
C HIS A 263 -16.60 6.05 10.51
N TRP A 264 -15.45 5.86 9.86
CA TRP A 264 -15.03 6.68 8.72
C TRP A 264 -15.71 6.23 7.43
N ASN A 265 -16.13 7.18 6.60
CA ASN A 265 -16.54 6.95 5.23
C ASN A 265 -15.53 7.62 4.29
N SER A 266 -14.48 6.87 3.95
CA SER A 266 -13.22 7.29 3.32
C SER A 266 -12.18 7.83 4.31
N PHE A 267 -11.22 6.98 4.65
CA PHE A 267 -10.02 7.31 5.44
C PHE A 267 -8.78 7.05 4.59
N ILE A 268 -7.95 8.07 4.38
CA ILE A 268 -6.75 7.99 3.56
C ILE A 268 -5.53 8.41 4.39
N TYR A 269 -4.56 7.51 4.51
CA TYR A 269 -3.26 7.76 5.13
C TYR A 269 -2.16 7.36 4.14
N GLU A 270 -1.57 8.34 3.46
CA GLU A 270 -0.67 8.12 2.34
C GLU A 270 0.61 8.96 2.36
N LEU A 271 1.75 8.39 1.93
CA LEU A 271 3.03 9.10 1.86
C LEU A 271 3.48 9.67 3.21
N ASN A 272 3.18 8.99 4.32
CA ASN A 272 3.50 9.47 5.66
C ASN A 272 4.61 8.68 6.34
N GLU A 273 5.14 9.26 7.40
CA GLU A 273 6.06 8.62 8.34
C GLU A 273 5.37 8.41 9.68
N GLY A 274 5.37 7.19 10.18
CA GLY A 274 4.87 6.80 11.51
C GLY A 274 5.98 6.14 12.31
N GLY A 275 6.31 6.67 13.49
CA GLY A 275 7.46 6.23 14.27
C GLY A 275 7.18 6.16 15.78
N GLN A 276 7.57 5.08 16.47
CA GLN A 276 7.53 5.04 17.95
C GLN A 276 6.11 5.22 18.54
N ASN A 277 5.06 4.89 17.78
CA ASN A 277 3.68 5.02 18.27
C ASN A 277 3.22 3.77 19.05
N GLY A 278 2.76 3.95 20.28
CA GLY A 278 2.23 2.88 21.12
C GLY A 278 3.20 1.72 21.40
N TYR A 279 4.49 1.91 21.15
CA TYR A 279 5.48 0.82 21.10
C TYR A 279 5.61 0.07 22.44
N SER A 280 5.76 0.82 23.54
CA SER A 280 6.12 0.26 24.85
C SER A 280 4.98 -0.47 25.55
N GLU A 281 3.72 -0.03 25.39
CA GLU A 281 2.60 -0.50 26.21
C GLU A 281 1.55 -1.29 25.41
N PRO A 282 1.04 -2.42 25.91
CA PRO A 282 -0.09 -3.12 25.31
C PRO A 282 -1.36 -2.26 25.27
N GLY A 283 -2.23 -2.52 24.29
CA GLY A 283 -3.50 -1.82 24.13
C GLY A 283 -3.39 -0.46 23.44
N GLN A 284 -2.20 -0.06 22.99
CA GLN A 284 -1.92 1.12 22.16
C GLN A 284 -1.43 0.67 20.78
N GLY A 285 -1.30 1.57 19.80
CA GLY A 285 -0.75 1.16 18.50
C GLY A 285 -0.68 2.23 17.42
N GLY A 286 -0.62 1.81 16.16
CA GLY A 286 -0.63 2.72 15.01
C GLY A 286 -2.03 3.24 14.68
N ILE A 287 -2.58 2.77 13.56
CA ILE A 287 -3.87 3.16 12.99
C ILE A 287 -4.91 2.10 13.37
N HIS A 288 -5.81 2.40 14.31
CA HIS A 288 -6.84 1.47 14.82
C HIS A 288 -8.22 2.03 14.55
N ILE A 289 -8.76 1.79 13.35
CA ILE A 289 -9.98 2.48 12.89
C ILE A 289 -11.10 1.51 12.51
N GLU A 290 -12.32 2.01 12.60
CA GLU A 290 -13.49 1.46 11.93
C GLU A 290 -13.87 2.37 10.76
N GLY A 291 -14.03 1.80 9.56
CA GLY A 291 -14.33 2.61 8.40
C GLY A 291 -14.48 1.87 7.07
N HIS A 292 -14.97 2.61 6.08
CA HIS A 292 -15.23 2.20 4.70
C HIS A 292 -14.36 2.99 3.73
N ASN A 293 -14.08 2.44 2.55
CA ASN A 293 -13.26 3.09 1.52
C ASN A 293 -11.90 3.55 2.08
N VAL A 294 -11.24 2.65 2.80
CA VAL A 294 -10.00 2.90 3.53
C VAL A 294 -8.81 2.66 2.60
N SER A 295 -7.87 3.61 2.57
CA SER A 295 -6.59 3.49 1.86
C SER A 295 -5.45 3.84 2.80
N ILE A 296 -4.53 2.89 3.04
CA ILE A 296 -3.33 3.10 3.83
C ILE A 296 -2.15 2.65 2.97
N CYS A 297 -1.51 3.59 2.27
CA CYS A 297 -0.52 3.26 1.25
C CYS A 297 0.75 4.12 1.31
N HIS A 298 1.87 3.59 0.82
CA HIS A 298 3.10 4.37 0.64
C HIS A 298 3.66 5.00 1.93
N ASN A 299 3.45 4.36 3.09
CA ASN A 299 3.90 4.90 4.37
C ASN A 299 5.15 4.18 4.89
N VAL A 300 5.97 4.88 5.67
CA VAL A 300 7.01 4.29 6.53
C VAL A 300 6.43 4.14 7.93
N LEU A 301 6.40 2.91 8.47
CA LEU A 301 5.81 2.56 9.75
C LEU A 301 6.83 1.83 10.63
N GLU A 302 7.64 2.60 11.35
CA GLU A 302 8.78 2.11 12.14
C GLU A 302 8.46 2.06 13.64
N GLY A 303 8.90 1.00 14.33
CA GLY A 303 8.95 0.94 15.78
C GLY A 303 7.61 1.22 16.46
N GLN A 304 6.53 0.61 15.98
CA GLN A 304 5.19 0.81 16.55
C GLN A 304 4.48 -0.52 16.83
N ARG A 305 3.55 -0.50 17.77
CA ARG A 305 2.72 -1.66 18.10
C ARG A 305 1.51 -1.74 17.18
N ASP A 306 1.15 -2.93 16.73
CA ASP A 306 -0.05 -3.19 15.90
C ASP A 306 -0.32 -2.06 14.89
N PRO A 307 0.61 -1.82 13.94
CA PRO A 307 0.69 -0.62 13.12
C PRO A 307 -0.61 -0.29 12.37
N ILE A 308 -1.31 -1.28 11.85
CA ILE A 308 -2.57 -1.11 11.16
C ILE A 308 -3.58 -2.11 11.69
N LYS A 309 -4.73 -1.63 12.14
CA LYS A 309 -5.91 -2.41 12.47
C LYS A 309 -7.15 -1.74 11.89
N VAL A 310 -7.83 -2.43 10.96
CA VAL A 310 -9.07 -1.95 10.34
C VAL A 310 -10.21 -2.91 10.69
N SER A 311 -11.23 -2.38 11.35
CA SER A 311 -12.40 -3.15 11.78
C SER A 311 -13.63 -2.80 10.95
N ASN A 312 -14.54 -3.77 10.78
CA ASN A 312 -15.89 -3.63 10.23
C ASN A 312 -15.96 -2.89 8.87
N SER A 313 -14.96 -3.07 8.01
CA SER A 313 -14.96 -2.44 6.69
C SER A 313 -15.88 -3.17 5.71
N TYR A 314 -17.08 -2.63 5.50
CA TYR A 314 -18.07 -3.22 4.58
C TYR A 314 -17.85 -2.87 3.10
N ARG A 315 -16.98 -1.89 2.80
CA ARG A 315 -16.75 -1.37 1.45
C ARG A 315 -15.28 -0.98 1.32
N GLY A 316 -14.61 -1.44 0.26
CA GLY A 316 -13.29 -1.00 -0.21
C GLY A 316 -12.20 -0.82 0.85
N LEU A 317 -11.23 -1.74 0.90
CA LEU A 317 -10.04 -1.62 1.74
C LEU A 317 -8.77 -1.85 0.92
N VAL A 318 -7.82 -0.91 0.96
CA VAL A 318 -6.52 -1.03 0.29
C VAL A 318 -5.39 -0.74 1.27
N ILE A 319 -4.45 -1.69 1.41
CA ILE A 319 -3.27 -1.54 2.27
C ILE A 319 -2.04 -2.01 1.49
N LYS A 320 -1.28 -1.09 0.89
CA LYS A 320 -0.22 -1.43 -0.07
C LYS A 320 0.99 -0.51 -0.01
N ASN A 321 2.13 -1.02 -0.45
CA ASN A 321 3.38 -0.27 -0.62
C ASN A 321 3.84 0.42 0.67
N ASN A 322 3.50 -0.13 1.84
CA ASN A 322 4.00 0.37 3.12
C ASN A 322 5.31 -0.34 3.47
N TYR A 323 6.16 0.35 4.21
CA TYR A 323 7.40 -0.15 4.79
C TYR A 323 7.22 -0.33 6.29
N PHE A 324 7.25 -1.56 6.77
CA PHE A 324 7.15 -1.94 8.18
C PHE A 324 8.53 -2.28 8.72
N GLU A 325 8.95 -1.60 9.78
CA GLU A 325 10.22 -1.87 10.45
C GLU A 325 10.10 -1.93 11.97
N ALA A 326 10.76 -2.93 12.58
CA ALA A 326 10.86 -3.07 14.03
C ALA A 326 9.52 -3.03 14.79
N ASN A 327 8.41 -3.39 14.14
CA ASN A 327 7.09 -3.36 14.76
C ASN A 327 6.91 -4.49 15.77
N VAL A 328 6.10 -4.26 16.81
CA VAL A 328 5.80 -5.24 17.87
C VAL A 328 4.29 -5.48 17.99
N GLY A 329 3.88 -6.49 18.74
CA GLY A 329 2.47 -6.78 19.00
C GLY A 329 1.96 -7.98 18.20
N ASN A 330 0.66 -8.00 17.93
CA ASN A 330 -0.01 -9.10 17.28
C ASN A 330 0.26 -9.15 15.77
N ALA A 331 0.06 -8.06 15.04
CA ALA A 331 0.18 -8.08 13.58
C ALA A 331 0.67 -6.74 13.02
N CYS A 332 1.43 -6.74 11.91
CA CYS A 332 1.71 -5.50 11.18
C CYS A 332 0.43 -4.90 10.57
N ILE A 333 -0.41 -5.76 10.00
CA ILE A 333 -1.74 -5.44 9.46
C ILE A 333 -2.76 -6.36 10.09
N GLU A 334 -3.80 -5.84 10.72
CA GLU A 334 -4.96 -6.58 11.21
C GLU A 334 -6.22 -6.09 10.50
N VAL A 335 -7.04 -7.01 9.99
CA VAL A 335 -8.35 -6.71 9.42
C VAL A 335 -9.39 -7.57 10.11
N TRP A 336 -10.37 -6.94 10.74
CA TRP A 336 -11.37 -7.59 11.57
C TRP A 336 -12.79 -7.32 11.06
N GLY A 337 -13.63 -8.34 10.89
CA GLY A 337 -15.07 -8.16 10.61
C GLY A 337 -15.41 -7.49 9.27
N SER A 338 -14.47 -7.42 8.33
CA SER A 338 -14.63 -6.64 7.10
C SER A 338 -15.36 -7.43 6.01
N ARG A 339 -16.45 -6.88 5.46
CA ARG A 339 -17.29 -7.54 4.42
C ARG A 339 -17.05 -7.07 2.99
N GLY A 340 -16.32 -5.97 2.81
CA GLY A 340 -16.04 -5.40 1.49
C GLY A 340 -14.84 -6.07 0.82
N PRO A 341 -14.67 -5.86 -0.51
CA PRO A 341 -13.43 -6.27 -1.16
C PRO A 341 -12.25 -5.54 -0.50
N PHE A 342 -11.23 -6.31 -0.15
CA PHE A 342 -9.96 -5.78 0.29
C PHE A 342 -8.85 -6.15 -0.70
N ASP A 343 -7.80 -5.34 -0.75
CA ASP A 343 -6.59 -5.58 -1.53
C ASP A 343 -5.36 -5.18 -0.71
N ILE A 344 -4.71 -6.18 -0.13
CA ILE A 344 -3.56 -6.05 0.76
C ILE A 344 -2.31 -6.53 0.01
N GLY A 345 -1.29 -5.69 0.04
CA GLY A 345 0.01 -5.98 -0.54
C GLY A 345 0.16 -5.64 -2.03
N GLU A 346 1.40 -5.52 -2.50
CA GLU A 346 2.64 -5.87 -1.79
C GLU A 346 3.05 -4.82 -0.74
N ASN A 347 3.53 -5.24 0.43
CA ASN A 347 4.19 -4.37 1.42
C ASN A 347 5.58 -4.92 1.77
N PHE A 348 6.44 -4.05 2.30
CA PHE A 348 7.80 -4.40 2.72
C PHE A 348 7.89 -4.57 4.22
N TYR A 349 8.60 -5.61 4.68
CA TYR A 349 8.73 -5.95 6.10
C TYR A 349 10.20 -6.19 6.43
N TYR A 350 10.74 -5.44 7.39
CA TYR A 350 12.13 -5.57 7.81
C TYR A 350 12.23 -5.59 9.34
N GLY A 351 12.85 -6.63 9.90
CA GLY A 351 13.08 -6.72 11.35
C GLY A 351 11.79 -6.66 12.21
N THR A 352 10.62 -6.98 11.66
CA THR A 352 9.34 -6.97 12.39
C THR A 352 9.32 -8.07 13.45
N MET A 353 8.90 -7.73 14.67
CA MET A 353 8.76 -8.62 15.83
C MET A 353 7.29 -8.87 16.20
N THR A 354 6.35 -8.50 15.32
CA THR A 354 4.94 -8.87 15.46
C THR A 354 4.75 -10.38 15.32
N SER A 355 3.74 -10.94 15.99
CA SER A 355 3.41 -12.37 15.82
C SER A 355 3.02 -12.70 14.37
N HIS A 356 2.47 -11.72 13.64
CA HIS A 356 1.98 -11.89 12.27
C HIS A 356 2.40 -10.69 11.40
N ARG A 357 2.58 -10.91 10.09
CA ARG A 357 2.69 -9.79 9.14
C ARG A 357 1.32 -9.23 8.80
N VAL A 358 0.42 -10.10 8.32
CA VAL A 358 -1.00 -9.75 8.13
C VAL A 358 -1.87 -10.69 8.95
N TYR A 359 -2.90 -10.21 9.63
CA TYR A 359 -3.88 -10.99 10.39
C TYR A 359 -5.29 -10.64 9.91
N LEU A 360 -5.99 -11.61 9.30
CA LEU A 360 -7.36 -11.43 8.82
C LEU A 360 -8.31 -12.24 9.72
N PHE A 361 -9.39 -11.62 10.19
CA PHE A 361 -10.39 -12.24 11.03
C PHE A 361 -11.81 -11.83 10.63
N ALA A 362 -12.70 -12.82 10.48
CA ALA A 362 -14.11 -12.61 10.10
C ALA A 362 -14.29 -11.71 8.86
N THR A 363 -13.44 -11.90 7.84
CA THR A 363 -13.47 -11.11 6.61
C THR A 363 -14.19 -11.84 5.47
N ALA A 364 -14.90 -11.10 4.60
CA ALA A 364 -15.38 -11.60 3.31
C ALA A 364 -14.23 -11.78 2.30
N PRO A 365 -14.46 -12.30 1.08
CA PRO A 365 -13.38 -12.50 0.10
C PRO A 365 -12.66 -11.20 -0.30
N GLY A 366 -11.34 -11.27 -0.46
CA GLY A 366 -10.47 -10.17 -0.90
C GLY A 366 -9.08 -10.68 -1.32
N ARG A 367 -8.26 -9.80 -1.91
CA ARG A 367 -6.89 -10.10 -2.36
C ARG A 367 -5.89 -9.79 -1.24
N CYS A 368 -5.00 -10.73 -0.94
CA CYS A 368 -3.84 -10.50 -0.07
C CYS A 368 -2.60 -11.14 -0.70
N SER A 369 -1.62 -10.33 -1.12
CA SER A 369 -0.36 -10.83 -1.69
C SER A 369 0.74 -11.04 -0.65
N ASP A 370 0.59 -10.48 0.55
CA ASP A 370 1.58 -10.60 1.62
C ASP A 370 1.38 -11.88 2.46
N PRO A 371 2.42 -12.38 3.17
CA PRO A 371 2.26 -13.49 4.10
C PRO A 371 1.26 -13.13 5.21
N TYR A 372 0.09 -13.75 5.21
CA TYR A 372 -0.94 -13.53 6.22
C TYR A 372 -1.14 -14.76 7.11
N TRP A 373 -1.61 -14.49 8.32
CA TRP A 373 -1.61 -15.36 9.47
C TRP A 373 -2.89 -15.09 10.28
N PRO A 374 -3.97 -15.80 10.03
CA PRO A 374 -5.09 -15.83 10.95
C PRO A 374 -4.60 -16.50 12.26
N GLN A 375 -4.83 -15.87 13.42
CA GLN A 375 -4.53 -16.42 14.77
C GLN A 375 -5.12 -17.82 15.01
N HIS A 376 -5.96 -18.29 14.10
CA HIS A 376 -6.47 -19.64 13.97
C HIS A 376 -6.35 -19.95 12.45
N THR A 377 -5.41 -20.81 12.04
CA THR A 377 -4.93 -20.94 10.64
C THR A 377 -6.01 -21.21 9.57
N ASN A 378 -6.68 -20.19 9.04
CA ASN A 378 -7.66 -20.33 7.95
C ASN A 378 -7.19 -19.59 6.68
N LYS A 379 -6.55 -20.29 5.75
CA LYS A 379 -6.65 -19.93 4.32
C LYS A 379 -8.01 -20.50 3.84
N MET A 380 -8.80 -19.66 3.14
CA MET A 380 -10.28 -19.68 3.05
C MET A 380 -10.99 -21.03 2.78
N ASP A 381 -12.13 -21.23 3.45
CA ASP A 381 -13.23 -22.12 3.03
C ASP A 381 -14.15 -21.31 2.07
N PHE A 382 -14.46 -21.85 0.89
CA PHE A 382 -15.46 -21.29 -0.02
C PHE A 382 -16.73 -22.14 0.09
N THR A 383 -17.58 -21.82 1.06
CA THR A 383 -18.96 -22.34 1.11
C THR A 383 -19.96 -21.20 1.27
N THR A 384 -21.09 -21.29 0.57
CA THR A 384 -22.21 -20.37 0.71
C THR A 384 -22.81 -20.47 2.11
N GLY A 385 -22.79 -19.35 2.83
CA GLY A 385 -23.41 -19.19 4.16
C GLY A 385 -22.40 -18.74 5.20
N MET A 386 -22.79 -17.78 6.05
CA MET A 386 -21.98 -17.40 7.22
C MET A 386 -21.90 -18.60 8.17
N VAL A 387 -20.78 -19.31 8.20
CA VAL A 387 -20.52 -20.38 9.18
C VAL A 387 -19.74 -19.79 10.36
N MET A 388 -20.26 -19.97 11.58
CA MET A 388 -19.75 -19.39 12.83
C MET A 388 -18.80 -20.34 13.59
N SER A 389 -18.06 -21.24 12.92
CA SER A 389 -17.10 -22.16 13.56
C SER A 389 -15.81 -22.40 12.74
N GLU A 390 -14.66 -22.47 13.43
CA GLU A 390 -13.28 -22.50 12.90
C GLU A 390 -12.90 -23.83 12.19
N ARG A 391 -12.03 -23.77 11.15
CA ARG A 391 -11.35 -24.95 10.54
C ARG A 391 -9.89 -24.64 10.12
N LEU A 392 -8.92 -25.14 10.90
CA LEU A 392 -7.46 -24.87 10.84
C LEU A 392 -6.69 -25.63 9.74
N LEU A 393 -5.70 -25.02 9.07
CA LEU A 393 -4.70 -25.63 8.19
C LEU A 393 -3.28 -25.48 8.80
N ASN A 394 -2.62 -26.58 9.16
CA ASN A 394 -1.23 -26.67 9.62
C ASN A 394 -0.55 -27.89 8.98
N ASN A 395 0.78 -28.02 9.03
CA ASN A 395 1.45 -29.17 8.42
C ASN A 395 1.17 -30.50 9.16
N SER A 396 0.39 -30.48 10.24
CA SER A 396 -0.02 -31.65 11.02
C SER A 396 -1.45 -32.12 10.69
N VAL A 397 -2.20 -31.40 9.85
CA VAL A 397 -3.57 -31.76 9.40
C VAL A 397 -3.59 -32.20 7.93
N SER A 398 -4.59 -33.01 7.58
CA SER A 398 -4.86 -33.53 6.23
C SER A 398 -5.73 -32.60 5.36
N ILE A 399 -5.90 -31.35 5.78
CA ILE A 399 -6.83 -30.41 5.14
C ILE A 399 -6.18 -29.86 3.85
N THR A 400 -6.99 -29.62 2.83
CA THR A 400 -6.56 -29.29 1.47
C THR A 400 -6.50 -27.77 1.22
N TYR A 401 -5.74 -27.34 0.20
CA TYR A 401 -5.43 -25.93 -0.09
C TYR A 401 -6.02 -25.44 -1.41
N SER A 402 -6.49 -24.18 -1.39
CA SER A 402 -7.32 -23.45 -2.34
C SER A 402 -6.91 -22.02 -2.71
N ARG A 403 -6.52 -21.64 -3.94
CA ARG A 403 -6.50 -20.22 -4.38
C ARG A 403 -6.80 -20.03 -5.88
N SER A 404 -7.28 -18.85 -6.24
CA SER A 404 -7.45 -18.42 -7.62
C SER A 404 -6.88 -17.03 -7.85
N ASP A 405 -6.26 -16.82 -9.01
CA ASP A 405 -5.60 -15.59 -9.41
C ASP A 405 -5.93 -15.26 -10.87
N CYS A 406 -6.04 -13.98 -11.22
CA CYS A 406 -5.95 -13.58 -12.64
C CYS A 406 -4.52 -13.80 -13.12
N LEU A 407 -4.30 -14.29 -14.34
CA LEU A 407 -2.94 -14.57 -14.85
C LEU A 407 -2.08 -13.29 -14.84
N GLN A 408 -1.08 -13.23 -13.95
CA GLN A 408 -0.16 -12.09 -13.82
C GLN A 408 1.26 -12.45 -14.31
N PRO A 409 2.04 -11.47 -14.80
CA PRO A 409 3.44 -11.69 -15.20
C PRO A 409 4.33 -12.25 -14.08
N ALA A 410 4.01 -12.00 -12.81
CA ALA A 410 4.78 -12.49 -11.68
C ALA A 410 4.69 -14.02 -11.46
N PHE A 411 3.78 -14.74 -12.13
CA PHE A 411 3.63 -16.20 -12.00
C PHE A 411 4.54 -17.01 -12.93
N ILE A 412 5.44 -16.31 -13.65
CA ILE A 412 6.35 -16.89 -14.65
C ILE A 412 7.61 -17.47 -13.98
N ASP A 413 7.94 -17.05 -12.76
CA ASP A 413 9.14 -17.53 -12.06
C ASP A 413 8.93 -18.93 -11.48
N PRO A 414 9.84 -19.89 -11.75
CA PRO A 414 9.67 -21.26 -11.31
C PRO A 414 10.00 -21.41 -9.81
N PRO A 415 9.17 -22.12 -9.02
CA PRO A 415 9.48 -22.42 -7.62
C PRO A 415 10.76 -23.29 -7.54
N ALA A 416 11.62 -23.06 -6.55
CA ALA A 416 12.98 -23.63 -6.43
C ALA A 416 13.08 -25.17 -6.33
N TYR A 417 11.98 -25.90 -6.50
CA TYR A 417 11.88 -27.35 -6.29
C TYR A 417 11.69 -28.12 -7.60
N GLN A 418 11.95 -29.43 -7.55
CA GLN A 418 11.98 -30.33 -8.71
C GLN A 418 10.63 -30.35 -9.44
N SER A 419 10.51 -29.57 -10.51
CA SER A 419 9.39 -29.65 -11.44
C SER A 419 9.57 -30.90 -12.31
N VAL A 420 8.68 -31.89 -12.18
CA VAL A 420 8.63 -33.00 -13.13
C VAL A 420 7.94 -32.53 -14.40
N SER A 421 8.73 -32.11 -15.39
CA SER A 421 8.27 -31.97 -16.77
C SER A 421 8.19 -33.36 -17.39
N ALA A 422 7.05 -34.05 -17.26
CA ALA A 422 6.82 -35.32 -17.94
C ALA A 422 6.25 -35.10 -19.35
N THR A 423 6.86 -35.75 -20.34
CA THR A 423 6.35 -35.91 -21.69
C THR A 423 4.98 -36.60 -21.66
N VAL A 424 3.93 -35.93 -22.13
CA VAL A 424 2.58 -36.54 -22.25
C VAL A 424 2.40 -37.10 -23.67
N SER A 425 1.98 -38.37 -23.75
CA SER A 425 1.48 -39.01 -24.98
C SER A 425 0.01 -38.64 -25.21
N TYR A 426 -0.36 -38.26 -26.43
CA TYR A 426 -1.57 -37.49 -26.74
C TYR A 426 -2.75 -38.33 -27.24
N ASN A 427 -3.95 -37.99 -26.78
CA ASN A 427 -5.19 -38.21 -27.52
C ASN A 427 -5.97 -36.87 -27.65
N HIS A 428 -6.00 -36.37 -28.88
CA HIS A 428 -6.92 -35.40 -29.50
C HIS A 428 -7.41 -34.15 -28.73
N ALA A 429 -6.73 -33.01 -28.94
CA ALA A 429 -7.32 -31.67 -29.09
C ALA A 429 -6.38 -30.82 -29.97
N SER A 430 -6.92 -30.07 -30.94
CA SER A 430 -6.15 -29.18 -31.82
C SER A 430 -5.50 -28.04 -31.02
N ARG A 431 -4.20 -27.81 -31.20
CA ARG A 431 -3.51 -26.64 -30.62
C ARG A 431 -3.83 -25.42 -31.48
N THR A 432 -4.21 -24.32 -30.85
CA THR A 432 -4.47 -23.06 -31.56
C THR A 432 -3.47 -22.01 -31.07
N PRO A 433 -2.75 -21.33 -31.98
CA PRO A 433 -1.93 -20.18 -31.60
C PRO A 433 -2.81 -19.08 -31.00
N VAL A 434 -2.48 -18.60 -29.81
CA VAL A 434 -3.09 -17.38 -29.27
C VAL A 434 -2.51 -16.21 -30.06
N HIS A 435 -3.36 -15.48 -30.80
CA HIS A 435 -2.95 -14.29 -31.53
C HIS A 435 -2.25 -13.27 -30.60
N GLU A 436 -1.30 -12.54 -31.17
CA GLU A 436 -0.39 -11.54 -30.56
C GLU A 436 0.75 -12.07 -29.66
N THR A 437 0.61 -13.21 -28.95
CA THR A 437 1.62 -13.64 -27.96
C THR A 437 2.43 -14.90 -28.33
N GLY A 438 2.01 -15.68 -29.32
CA GLY A 438 2.73 -16.88 -29.77
C GLY A 438 2.70 -18.06 -28.77
N LEU A 439 1.75 -18.03 -27.82
CA LEU A 439 1.46 -19.13 -26.89
C LEU A 439 0.55 -20.19 -27.55
N LEU A 440 0.81 -21.46 -27.30
CA LEU A 440 -0.03 -22.58 -27.73
C LEU A 440 -0.97 -22.99 -26.60
N SER A 441 -2.20 -22.46 -26.60
CA SER A 441 -3.27 -22.93 -25.73
C SER A 441 -3.98 -24.14 -26.36
N ARG A 442 -4.66 -24.92 -25.51
CA ARG A 442 -5.62 -25.94 -25.94
C ARG A 442 -7.01 -25.32 -25.93
N THR A 443 -7.78 -25.53 -26.99
CA THR A 443 -9.19 -25.17 -27.03
C THR A 443 -10.07 -26.37 -26.71
N GLY A 444 -11.21 -26.12 -26.09
CA GLY A 444 -12.22 -27.13 -25.83
C GLY A 444 -13.63 -26.55 -25.97
N VAL A 445 -14.57 -27.44 -26.27
CA VAL A 445 -16.00 -27.15 -26.30
C VAL A 445 -16.70 -28.16 -25.41
N THR A 446 -17.56 -27.69 -24.50
CA THR A 446 -18.28 -28.58 -23.59
C THR A 446 -19.22 -29.53 -24.36
N SER A 447 -19.12 -30.82 -24.05
CA SER A 447 -20.08 -31.87 -24.44
C SER A 447 -20.14 -32.93 -23.33
N GLY A 448 -21.30 -33.54 -23.10
CA GLY A 448 -21.48 -34.49 -21.99
C GLY A 448 -21.17 -33.87 -20.62
N THR A 449 -20.21 -34.43 -19.89
CA THR A 449 -19.77 -33.91 -18.58
C THR A 449 -18.94 -32.63 -18.66
N GLY A 450 -18.44 -32.26 -19.85
CA GLY A 450 -17.62 -31.07 -20.05
C GLY A 450 -16.24 -31.11 -19.36
N ILE A 451 -15.75 -32.31 -19.04
CA ILE A 451 -14.53 -32.54 -18.25
C ILE A 451 -13.25 -32.50 -19.11
N VAL A 452 -12.20 -31.91 -18.56
CA VAL A 452 -10.80 -32.01 -19.00
C VAL A 452 -10.09 -32.95 -18.04
N THR A 453 -9.43 -33.98 -18.57
CA THR A 453 -8.67 -34.95 -17.75
C THR A 453 -7.18 -34.88 -18.10
N ASP A 454 -6.32 -34.86 -17.10
CA ASP A 454 -4.86 -34.84 -17.26
C ASP A 454 -4.20 -35.76 -16.23
N LEU A 455 -3.27 -36.62 -16.67
CA LEU A 455 -2.52 -37.55 -15.81
C LEU A 455 -1.06 -37.09 -15.72
N ARG A 456 -0.55 -36.94 -14.50
CA ARG A 456 0.82 -36.49 -14.24
C ARG A 456 1.61 -37.52 -13.48
N ASN A 457 2.63 -38.07 -14.14
CA ASN A 457 3.62 -38.92 -13.48
C ASN A 457 4.56 -38.02 -12.66
N ILE A 458 4.47 -38.11 -11.34
CA ILE A 458 5.28 -37.36 -10.38
C ILE A 458 5.48 -38.25 -9.16
N GLN A 459 6.71 -38.30 -8.65
CA GLN A 459 6.98 -38.99 -7.39
C GLN A 459 6.39 -38.16 -6.24
N ILE A 460 5.46 -38.76 -5.52
CA ILE A 460 4.79 -38.16 -4.37
C ILE A 460 5.17 -39.01 -3.17
N ASP A 461 5.87 -38.41 -2.22
CA ASP A 461 6.16 -39.06 -0.94
C ASP A 461 5.03 -38.78 0.05
N ALA A 462 4.70 -39.79 0.87
CA ALA A 462 3.78 -39.62 1.99
C ALA A 462 4.20 -38.43 2.87
N GLY A 463 3.24 -37.58 3.22
CA GLY A 463 3.41 -36.38 4.04
C GLY A 463 3.77 -35.11 3.27
N LYS A 464 4.06 -35.18 1.96
CA LYS A 464 4.28 -33.99 1.12
C LYS A 464 2.95 -33.38 0.66
N TRP A 465 2.97 -32.10 0.31
CA TRP A 465 1.87 -31.45 -0.38
C TRP A 465 2.03 -31.61 -1.89
N VAL A 466 0.98 -32.04 -2.57
CA VAL A 466 0.88 -32.09 -4.03
C VAL A 466 0.15 -30.85 -4.49
N VAL A 467 0.86 -29.93 -5.15
CA VAL A 467 0.32 -28.67 -5.65
C VAL A 467 0.01 -28.80 -7.14
N VAL A 468 -1.15 -28.29 -7.56
CA VAL A 468 -1.65 -28.30 -8.92
C VAL A 468 -2.05 -26.89 -9.33
N CYS A 469 -1.43 -26.37 -10.40
CA CYS A 469 -1.74 -25.06 -10.97
C CYS A 469 -2.40 -25.24 -12.35
N TRP A 470 -3.66 -24.83 -12.47
CA TRP A 470 -4.42 -24.80 -13.72
C TRP A 470 -4.50 -23.40 -14.26
N THR A 471 -4.21 -23.19 -15.55
CA THR A 471 -4.40 -21.88 -16.18
C THR A 471 -5.38 -22.00 -17.33
N LEU A 472 -6.47 -21.26 -17.27
CA LEU A 472 -7.58 -21.38 -18.21
C LEU A 472 -8.32 -20.06 -18.43
N LYS A 473 -9.14 -20.04 -19.47
CA LYS A 473 -9.95 -18.91 -19.89
C LYS A 473 -11.28 -19.42 -20.41
N GLN A 474 -12.36 -18.84 -19.91
CA GLN A 474 -13.70 -19.08 -20.43
C GLN A 474 -13.97 -18.06 -21.55
N ASN A 475 -14.28 -18.56 -22.75
CA ASN A 475 -14.57 -17.72 -23.93
C ASN A 475 -16.07 -17.52 -24.14
N SER A 476 -16.89 -18.19 -23.33
CA SER A 476 -18.34 -18.01 -23.25
C SER A 476 -18.71 -17.34 -21.92
N THR A 477 -20.01 -17.14 -21.66
CA THR A 477 -20.52 -16.59 -20.40
C THR A 477 -19.90 -17.32 -19.21
N PRO A 478 -19.18 -16.62 -18.31
CA PRO A 478 -18.52 -17.27 -17.19
C PRO A 478 -19.49 -18.03 -16.28
N ALA A 479 -19.05 -19.20 -15.83
CA ALA A 479 -19.75 -20.02 -14.84
C ALA A 479 -18.76 -20.56 -13.82
N GLU A 480 -19.27 -21.06 -12.70
CA GLU A 480 -18.43 -21.56 -11.62
C GLU A 480 -17.75 -22.89 -12.00
N PRO A 481 -16.41 -22.95 -12.06
CA PRO A 481 -15.71 -24.16 -12.44
C PRO A 481 -15.60 -25.14 -11.27
N TYR A 482 -15.37 -26.41 -11.61
CA TYR A 482 -15.12 -27.48 -10.65
C TYR A 482 -13.79 -28.19 -10.96
N LEU A 483 -13.01 -28.51 -9.93
CA LEU A 483 -11.71 -29.19 -10.01
C LEU A 483 -11.71 -30.44 -9.12
N ASN A 484 -11.03 -31.50 -9.54
CA ASN A 484 -10.66 -32.61 -8.68
C ASN A 484 -9.18 -32.99 -8.89
N ILE A 485 -8.48 -33.21 -7.77
CA ILE A 485 -7.14 -33.81 -7.72
C ILE A 485 -7.28 -35.18 -7.11
N ARG A 486 -6.84 -36.21 -7.82
CA ARG A 486 -6.83 -37.60 -7.40
C ARG A 486 -5.40 -38.12 -7.36
N LEU A 487 -4.92 -38.57 -6.21
CA LEU A 487 -3.64 -39.27 -6.11
C LEU A 487 -3.88 -40.78 -6.32
N ASN A 488 -3.15 -41.40 -7.24
CA ASN A 488 -3.36 -42.82 -7.58
C ASN A 488 -2.05 -43.53 -7.96
N ASP A 489 -2.00 -44.85 -7.74
CA ASP A 489 -1.06 -45.77 -8.37
C ASP A 489 -1.82 -46.99 -8.89
N ASN A 490 -1.35 -47.60 -9.97
CA ASN A 490 -2.01 -48.78 -10.54
C ASN A 490 -1.93 -49.95 -9.55
N GLY A 491 -3.04 -50.25 -8.87
CA GLY A 491 -3.15 -51.35 -7.90
C GLY A 491 -3.63 -50.94 -6.50
N MET A 492 -3.87 -49.65 -6.25
CA MET A 492 -4.44 -49.17 -4.98
C MET A 492 -5.93 -49.54 -4.82
N SER A 493 -6.36 -49.90 -3.61
CA SER A 493 -7.77 -50.12 -3.27
C SER A 493 -8.53 -48.78 -3.23
N ALA A 494 -9.86 -48.82 -3.34
CA ALA A 494 -10.68 -47.60 -3.26
C ALA A 494 -10.51 -46.81 -1.95
N GLN A 495 -10.02 -47.45 -0.87
CA GLN A 495 -9.74 -46.78 0.41
C GLN A 495 -8.38 -46.07 0.45
N GLN A 496 -7.50 -46.35 -0.52
CA GLN A 496 -6.16 -45.77 -0.63
C GLN A 496 -6.12 -44.58 -1.61
N ILE A 497 -7.22 -44.32 -2.32
CA ILE A 497 -7.35 -43.20 -3.25
C ILE A 497 -7.62 -41.92 -2.45
N GLU A 498 -6.79 -40.90 -2.67
CA GLU A 498 -6.96 -39.58 -2.07
C GLU A 498 -7.51 -38.60 -3.12
N ASP A 499 -8.75 -38.16 -2.90
CA ASP A 499 -9.48 -37.24 -3.78
C ASP A 499 -9.70 -35.89 -3.09
N PHE A 500 -9.40 -34.79 -3.79
CA PHE A 500 -9.72 -33.44 -3.35
C PHE A 500 -10.53 -32.70 -4.41
N ASN A 501 -11.78 -32.38 -4.04
CA ASN A 501 -12.73 -31.61 -4.83
C ASN A 501 -12.63 -30.12 -4.51
N VAL A 502 -12.64 -29.27 -5.53
CA VAL A 502 -12.47 -27.83 -5.39
C VAL A 502 -13.49 -27.05 -6.22
N TYR A 503 -14.15 -26.10 -5.55
CA TYR A 503 -15.25 -25.26 -6.03
C TYR A 503 -15.01 -23.80 -5.56
N GLY A 504 -15.90 -22.84 -5.87
CA GLY A 504 -15.86 -21.50 -5.27
C GLY A 504 -15.11 -20.43 -6.07
N TYR A 505 -14.75 -20.69 -7.33
CA TYR A 505 -13.86 -19.80 -8.11
C TYR A 505 -14.59 -18.88 -9.10
N GLY A 506 -15.92 -18.85 -9.12
CA GLY A 506 -16.70 -18.13 -10.14
C GLY A 506 -16.28 -16.66 -10.30
N ASP A 507 -15.95 -15.99 -9.19
CA ASP A 507 -15.57 -14.58 -9.17
C ASP A 507 -14.18 -14.29 -9.75
N ALA A 508 -13.33 -15.31 -9.92
CA ALA A 508 -11.99 -15.18 -10.51
C ALA A 508 -12.04 -15.13 -12.05
N PHE A 509 -13.14 -15.62 -12.65
CA PHE A 509 -13.29 -15.71 -14.10
C PHE A 509 -14.04 -14.51 -14.65
N ARG A 510 -13.29 -13.55 -15.19
CA ARG A 510 -13.87 -12.47 -16.00
C ARG A 510 -13.98 -12.93 -17.45
N ASN A 511 -15.04 -12.50 -18.13
CA ASN A 511 -15.31 -12.89 -19.51
C ASN A 511 -14.09 -12.64 -20.41
N GLY A 512 -13.56 -13.71 -21.03
CA GLY A 512 -12.39 -13.63 -21.91
C GLY A 512 -11.05 -13.38 -21.21
N GLN A 513 -10.94 -13.50 -19.89
CA GLN A 513 -9.67 -13.37 -19.17
C GLN A 513 -9.10 -14.72 -18.74
N TRP A 514 -7.77 -14.79 -18.67
CA TRP A 514 -7.04 -15.92 -18.11
C TRP A 514 -7.02 -15.87 -16.59
N ALA A 515 -7.25 -17.02 -15.96
CA ALA A 515 -7.08 -17.21 -14.53
C ALA A 515 -6.23 -18.46 -14.25
N THR A 516 -5.45 -18.39 -13.18
CA THR A 516 -4.66 -19.49 -12.63
C THR A 516 -5.28 -19.95 -11.31
N ILE A 517 -5.73 -21.20 -11.25
CA ILE A 517 -6.22 -21.86 -10.03
C ILE A 517 -5.07 -22.69 -9.47
N THR A 518 -4.70 -22.45 -8.21
CA THR A 518 -3.71 -23.27 -7.48
C THR A 518 -4.40 -24.01 -6.35
N ALA A 519 -4.38 -25.34 -6.43
CA ALA A 519 -4.94 -26.23 -5.42
C ALA A 519 -3.85 -27.16 -4.90
N ALA A 520 -3.94 -27.60 -3.65
CA ALA A 520 -3.02 -28.62 -3.13
C ALA A 520 -3.71 -29.61 -2.20
N ILE A 521 -3.27 -30.86 -2.24
CA ILE A 521 -3.69 -31.94 -1.35
C ILE A 521 -2.46 -32.48 -0.63
N LYS A 522 -2.57 -32.74 0.67
CA LYS A 522 -1.50 -33.38 1.42
C LYS A 522 -1.58 -34.89 1.20
N ALA A 523 -0.52 -35.47 0.63
CA ALA A 523 -0.44 -36.89 0.36
C ALA A 523 -0.35 -37.65 1.69
N GLY A 524 -1.34 -38.48 2.01
CA GLY A 524 -1.29 -39.40 3.15
C GLY A 524 -0.46 -40.66 2.84
N GLN A 525 -0.31 -41.01 1.56
CA GLN A 525 0.47 -42.15 1.06
C GLN A 525 1.35 -41.74 -0.12
N SER A 526 2.41 -42.51 -0.37
CA SER A 526 3.24 -42.30 -1.56
C SER A 526 2.50 -42.74 -2.82
N ALA A 527 2.64 -41.98 -3.91
CA ALA A 527 2.03 -42.25 -5.20
C ALA A 527 3.00 -41.94 -6.35
N SER A 528 2.78 -42.58 -7.51
CA SER A 528 3.60 -42.40 -8.71
C SER A 528 3.00 -41.40 -9.71
N ASN A 529 1.73 -41.02 -9.50
CA ASN A 529 1.02 -40.09 -10.36
C ASN A 529 -0.11 -39.33 -9.63
N ALA A 530 -0.52 -38.20 -10.24
CA ALA A 530 -1.71 -37.45 -9.90
C ALA A 530 -2.63 -37.37 -11.13
N MET A 531 -3.86 -37.85 -10.99
CA MET A 531 -4.93 -37.71 -11.97
C MET A 531 -5.72 -36.44 -11.65
N LEU A 532 -5.94 -35.60 -12.66
CA LEU A 532 -6.53 -34.29 -12.48
C LEU A 532 -7.75 -34.14 -13.38
N TYR A 533 -8.85 -33.67 -12.80
CA TYR A 533 -10.11 -33.46 -13.52
C TYR A 533 -10.56 -32.03 -13.39
N TYR A 534 -10.76 -31.35 -14.50
CA TYR A 534 -11.15 -29.95 -14.50
C TYR A 534 -12.41 -29.75 -15.34
N TYR A 535 -13.41 -29.11 -14.77
CA TYR A 535 -14.72 -28.85 -15.35
C TYR A 535 -14.86 -27.34 -15.51
N PRO A 536 -14.54 -26.80 -16.70
CA PRO A 536 -14.41 -25.36 -16.90
C PRO A 536 -15.68 -24.58 -16.58
N PHE A 537 -16.87 -25.17 -16.73
CA PHE A 537 -18.15 -24.51 -16.47
C PHE A 537 -19.00 -25.28 -15.43
N GLY A 538 -18.33 -26.02 -14.54
CA GLY A 538 -18.98 -26.87 -13.54
C GLY A 538 -19.39 -28.25 -14.09
N ILE A 539 -20.00 -29.07 -13.23
CA ILE A 539 -20.44 -30.43 -13.57
C ILE A 539 -21.68 -30.35 -14.45
N SER A 540 -21.68 -31.10 -15.57
CA SER A 540 -22.80 -31.15 -16.52
C SER A 540 -23.19 -29.78 -17.11
N PRO A 541 -22.23 -29.05 -17.72
CA PRO A 541 -22.51 -27.74 -18.29
C PRO A 541 -23.38 -27.86 -19.54
N ALA A 542 -23.97 -26.74 -19.98
CA ALA A 542 -24.61 -26.66 -21.30
C ALA A 542 -23.60 -27.06 -22.40
N SER A 543 -24.07 -27.76 -23.43
CA SER A 543 -23.24 -28.13 -24.57
C SER A 543 -22.90 -26.89 -25.40
N GLY A 544 -21.69 -26.83 -25.95
CA GLY A 544 -21.27 -25.77 -26.87
C GLY A 544 -20.56 -24.57 -26.22
N LEU A 545 -20.21 -24.62 -24.94
CA LEU A 545 -19.45 -23.56 -24.27
C LEU A 545 -17.96 -23.70 -24.57
N GLU A 546 -17.35 -22.61 -25.02
CA GLU A 546 -15.96 -22.58 -25.46
C GLU A 546 -15.02 -22.16 -24.32
N PHE A 547 -13.90 -22.84 -24.21
CA PHE A 547 -12.83 -22.50 -23.27
C PHE A 547 -11.45 -22.75 -23.86
N GLU A 548 -10.47 -22.09 -23.28
CA GLU A 548 -9.05 -22.30 -23.53
C GLU A 548 -8.36 -22.70 -22.22
N TYR A 549 -7.35 -23.56 -22.31
CA TYR A 549 -6.56 -23.95 -21.15
C TYR A 549 -5.14 -24.32 -21.52
N PHE A 550 -4.27 -24.24 -20.51
CA PHE A 550 -2.93 -24.80 -20.56
C PHE A 550 -2.87 -26.08 -19.74
N SER A 551 -1.96 -26.97 -20.13
CA SER A 551 -1.68 -28.18 -19.37
C SER A 551 -1.30 -27.81 -17.93
N PRO A 552 -1.89 -28.44 -16.89
CA PRO A 552 -1.63 -28.07 -15.51
C PRO A 552 -0.17 -28.35 -15.12
N VAL A 553 0.35 -27.59 -14.16
CA VAL A 553 1.62 -27.92 -13.51
C VAL A 553 1.35 -28.63 -12.20
N VAL A 554 2.14 -29.66 -11.93
CA VAL A 554 2.12 -30.39 -10.67
C VAL A 554 3.52 -30.40 -10.08
N TYR A 555 3.63 -30.08 -8.80
CA TYR A 555 4.87 -30.17 -8.04
C TYR A 555 4.59 -30.52 -6.59
N THR A 556 5.61 -30.96 -5.86
CA THR A 556 5.49 -31.29 -4.43
C THR A 556 6.25 -30.30 -3.56
N VAL A 557 5.75 -30.03 -2.36
CA VAL A 557 6.42 -29.22 -1.34
C VAL A 557 6.30 -29.85 0.05
N ASP A 558 7.25 -29.49 0.92
CA ASP A 558 7.38 -30.05 2.26
C ASP A 558 6.50 -29.30 3.25
N ASP A 559 6.43 -27.99 3.08
CA ASP A 559 5.66 -27.08 3.90
C ASP A 559 4.51 -26.45 3.10
N VAL A 560 3.33 -26.38 3.71
CA VAL A 560 2.16 -25.68 3.14
C VAL A 560 2.47 -24.20 2.85
N ASN A 561 3.47 -23.64 3.52
CA ASN A 561 3.95 -22.28 3.31
C ASN A 561 4.79 -22.11 2.04
N ASP A 562 5.18 -23.19 1.37
CA ASP A 562 5.94 -23.17 0.12
C ASP A 562 5.05 -23.24 -1.12
N ILE A 563 3.73 -23.35 -0.93
CA ILE A 563 2.77 -23.39 -2.05
C ILE A 563 2.74 -22.02 -2.77
N ARG A 564 3.00 -22.02 -4.08
CA ARG A 564 3.00 -20.83 -4.95
C ARG A 564 2.18 -21.07 -6.23
N PRO A 565 1.43 -20.07 -6.73
CA PRO A 565 0.92 -20.15 -8.09
C PRO A 565 2.08 -20.19 -9.07
N TYR A 566 2.00 -21.04 -10.09
CA TYR A 566 3.04 -21.17 -11.10
C TYR A 566 2.44 -21.45 -12.47
N PHE A 567 2.90 -20.70 -13.47
CA PHE A 567 2.54 -20.87 -14.87
C PHE A 567 3.81 -20.94 -15.74
N PRO A 568 4.11 -22.08 -16.39
CA PRO A 568 5.36 -22.28 -17.10
C PRO A 568 5.24 -21.66 -18.50
N LEU A 569 5.21 -20.33 -18.56
CA LEU A 569 4.96 -19.56 -19.77
C LEU A 569 5.87 -19.99 -20.93
N GLN A 570 7.12 -20.35 -20.62
CA GLN A 570 8.13 -20.72 -21.61
C GLN A 570 7.79 -22.03 -22.33
N THR A 571 7.17 -23.01 -21.66
CA THR A 571 6.77 -24.30 -22.25
C THR A 571 5.67 -24.16 -23.30
N TYR A 572 4.90 -23.07 -23.23
CA TYR A 572 3.80 -22.80 -24.16
C TYR A 572 4.16 -21.80 -25.25
N ARG A 573 5.35 -21.18 -25.19
CA ARG A 573 5.85 -20.31 -26.25
C ARG A 573 6.39 -21.14 -27.41
N THR A 574 6.31 -20.57 -28.61
CA THR A 574 7.04 -21.06 -29.77
C THR A 574 8.04 -20.01 -30.25
N LEU A 575 9.24 -20.45 -30.63
CA LEU A 575 10.31 -19.59 -31.13
C LEU A 575 10.71 -19.97 -32.55
N THR A 576 11.31 -19.04 -33.28
CA THR A 576 11.89 -19.30 -34.61
C THR A 576 13.37 -19.69 -34.54
N SER A 577 13.98 -19.61 -33.36
CA SER A 577 15.38 -19.93 -33.06
C SER A 577 15.52 -20.51 -31.65
N ALA A 578 16.70 -21.02 -31.30
CA ALA A 578 16.99 -21.44 -29.93
C ALA A 578 16.76 -20.26 -28.96
N PRO A 579 16.35 -20.51 -27.71
CA PRO A 579 16.12 -19.45 -26.73
C PRO A 579 17.33 -18.53 -26.54
N GLU A 580 17.08 -17.22 -26.59
CA GLU A 580 18.06 -16.16 -26.31
C GLU A 580 17.66 -15.29 -25.10
N TYR A 581 16.65 -15.72 -24.35
CA TYR A 581 16.13 -15.03 -23.17
C TYR A 581 15.35 -16.00 -22.27
N GLY A 582 15.19 -15.65 -20.99
CA GLY A 582 14.47 -16.44 -19.98
C GLY A 582 15.39 -17.33 -19.13
N VAL A 583 14.87 -17.86 -18.03
CA VAL A 583 15.58 -18.84 -17.18
C VAL A 583 15.05 -20.23 -17.50
N TRP A 584 15.95 -21.18 -17.70
CA TRP A 584 15.67 -22.51 -18.22
C TRP A 584 16.29 -23.59 -17.35
N ARG A 585 15.61 -24.71 -17.20
CA ARG A 585 16.12 -25.89 -16.48
C ARG A 585 16.55 -26.98 -17.46
N THR A 586 17.56 -27.77 -17.07
CA THR A 586 17.95 -28.96 -17.82
C THR A 586 16.71 -29.85 -18.06
N GLY A 587 16.46 -30.20 -19.32
CA GLY A 587 15.32 -31.00 -19.77
C GLY A 587 14.13 -30.19 -20.29
N GLU A 588 14.05 -28.88 -20.04
CA GLU A 588 12.97 -28.05 -20.57
C GLU A 588 13.04 -27.94 -22.10
N GLN A 589 11.88 -28.02 -22.75
CA GLN A 589 11.77 -28.01 -24.21
C GLN A 589 10.97 -26.80 -24.67
N ILE A 590 11.33 -26.28 -25.83
CA ILE A 590 10.53 -25.29 -26.56
C ILE A 590 10.38 -25.69 -28.02
N LEU A 591 9.17 -25.52 -28.54
CA LEU A 591 8.85 -25.90 -29.92
C LEU A 591 9.21 -24.78 -30.91
N ASN A 592 9.63 -25.20 -32.10
CA ASN A 592 9.81 -24.30 -33.22
C ASN A 592 8.45 -23.83 -33.74
N ARG A 593 8.26 -22.51 -33.85
CA ARG A 593 7.02 -21.85 -34.33
C ARG A 593 6.70 -22.21 -35.77
N SER A 594 7.72 -22.46 -36.58
CA SER A 594 7.56 -22.81 -37.99
C SER A 594 8.64 -23.80 -38.41
N PRO A 595 8.46 -25.09 -38.09
CA PRO A 595 9.42 -26.13 -38.48
C PRO A 595 9.37 -26.28 -40.01
N ALA A 596 10.46 -25.94 -40.70
CA ALA A 596 10.60 -26.19 -42.14
C ALA A 596 10.99 -27.65 -42.42
N GLY A 597 10.68 -28.16 -43.61
CA GLY A 597 11.17 -29.47 -44.08
C GLY A 597 12.71 -29.52 -44.05
N GLY A 598 13.27 -30.54 -43.39
CA GLY A 598 14.70 -30.64 -43.08
C GLY A 598 15.15 -29.90 -41.81
N GLY A 599 14.24 -29.25 -41.09
CA GLY A 599 14.50 -28.53 -39.84
C GLY A 599 14.26 -29.37 -38.58
N TYR A 600 14.12 -28.67 -37.44
CA TYR A 600 13.94 -29.28 -36.13
C TYR A 600 12.56 -28.95 -35.53
N VAL A 601 11.99 -29.90 -34.79
CA VAL A 601 10.71 -29.76 -34.07
C VAL A 601 10.83 -28.76 -32.92
N GLY A 602 12.00 -28.63 -32.32
CA GLY A 602 12.25 -27.67 -31.23
C GLY A 602 13.66 -27.75 -30.67
N TRP A 603 13.84 -27.17 -29.48
CA TRP A 603 15.09 -27.18 -28.72
C TRP A 603 14.85 -27.68 -27.30
N VAL A 604 15.80 -28.45 -26.75
CA VAL A 604 15.84 -28.90 -25.36
C VAL A 604 17.01 -28.25 -24.65
N CYS A 605 16.76 -27.70 -23.46
CA CYS A 605 17.79 -27.20 -22.56
C CYS A 605 18.60 -28.40 -22.03
N THR A 606 19.86 -28.52 -22.41
CA THR A 606 20.73 -29.60 -21.93
C THR A 606 21.48 -29.25 -20.65
N GLU A 607 21.59 -27.96 -20.34
CA GLU A 607 22.15 -27.45 -19.09
C GLU A 607 21.38 -26.18 -18.70
N GLY A 608 20.77 -26.18 -17.51
CA GLY A 608 19.95 -25.07 -17.01
C GLY A 608 20.74 -23.81 -16.67
N GLY A 609 20.05 -22.67 -16.75
CA GLY A 609 20.59 -21.32 -16.58
C GLY A 609 19.72 -20.24 -17.23
N LYS A 610 20.18 -18.99 -17.27
CA LYS A 610 19.61 -17.90 -18.06
C LYS A 610 20.03 -18.02 -19.52
N ALA A 611 19.07 -18.04 -20.44
CA ALA A 611 19.32 -17.95 -21.86
C ALA A 611 19.66 -16.50 -22.23
N HIS A 612 20.76 -16.31 -22.96
CA HIS A 612 21.16 -15.05 -23.57
C HIS A 612 22.10 -15.35 -24.75
N THR A 613 22.29 -14.39 -25.65
CA THR A 613 23.36 -14.47 -26.66
C THR A 613 24.70 -14.71 -25.95
N ALA A 614 25.50 -15.66 -26.44
CA ALA A 614 26.78 -16.02 -25.84
C ALA A 614 27.68 -14.78 -25.67
N SER A 615 28.20 -14.56 -24.47
CA SER A 615 29.21 -13.52 -24.26
C SER A 615 30.57 -14.08 -24.67
N ILE A 616 31.29 -13.38 -25.55
CA ILE A 616 32.67 -13.74 -25.86
C ILE A 616 33.56 -12.93 -24.93
N GLY A 617 34.42 -13.60 -24.17
CA GLY A 617 35.42 -12.99 -23.31
C GLY A 617 36.80 -13.60 -23.52
N THR A 618 37.80 -13.05 -22.85
CA THR A 618 39.16 -13.57 -22.82
C THR A 618 39.48 -14.02 -21.40
N LEU A 619 39.94 -15.25 -21.30
CA LEU A 619 40.39 -15.89 -20.07
C LEU A 619 41.92 -16.04 -20.08
N THR A 620 42.55 -15.89 -18.92
CA THR A 620 43.98 -16.16 -18.72
C THR A 620 44.13 -17.21 -17.64
N LEU A 621 44.90 -18.26 -17.89
CA LEU A 621 45.19 -19.34 -16.94
C LEU A 621 45.61 -18.76 -15.58
N GLY A 622 44.96 -19.22 -14.51
CA GLY A 622 45.21 -18.78 -13.14
C GLY A 622 44.54 -17.46 -12.73
N SER A 623 43.91 -16.74 -13.66
CA SER A 623 43.16 -15.51 -13.38
C SER A 623 41.76 -15.82 -12.83
N ASN A 624 41.24 -14.97 -11.95
CA ASN A 624 39.82 -14.94 -11.55
C ASN A 624 39.02 -13.87 -12.32
N GLN A 625 39.62 -13.25 -13.34
CA GLN A 625 39.00 -12.24 -14.19
C GLN A 625 38.77 -12.78 -15.61
N ILE A 626 37.58 -12.50 -16.13
CA ILE A 626 37.23 -12.65 -17.54
C ILE A 626 37.12 -11.24 -18.11
N THR A 627 37.81 -10.94 -19.21
CA THR A 627 37.92 -9.56 -19.74
C THR A 627 37.49 -9.48 -21.20
N GLY A 628 37.23 -8.28 -21.72
CA GLY A 628 36.89 -8.07 -23.13
C GLY A 628 35.52 -8.63 -23.52
N LEU A 629 34.56 -8.58 -22.60
CA LEU A 629 33.23 -9.17 -22.78
C LEU A 629 32.39 -8.40 -23.80
N THR A 630 31.83 -9.13 -24.76
CA THR A 630 30.94 -8.55 -25.79
C THR A 630 29.52 -8.23 -25.29
N ASN A 631 29.06 -8.85 -24.20
CA ASN A 631 27.70 -8.63 -23.67
C ASN A 631 27.64 -8.71 -22.13
N ILE A 632 28.37 -7.81 -21.45
CA ILE A 632 28.50 -7.84 -19.99
C ILE A 632 27.18 -7.59 -19.24
N SER A 633 26.22 -6.87 -19.83
CA SER A 633 24.91 -6.60 -19.23
C SER A 633 24.04 -7.84 -19.02
N ALA A 634 24.43 -8.99 -19.57
CA ALA A 634 23.70 -10.24 -19.37
C ALA A 634 23.83 -10.83 -17.95
N TRP A 635 24.87 -10.42 -17.21
CA TRP A 635 25.35 -11.09 -16.00
C TRP A 635 25.14 -10.28 -14.71
N MET A 636 24.90 -10.98 -13.60
CA MET A 636 24.77 -10.43 -12.25
C MET A 636 25.72 -11.14 -11.27
N VAL A 637 25.99 -10.50 -10.12
CA VAL A 637 26.73 -11.13 -9.03
C VAL A 637 25.90 -12.29 -8.46
N GLY A 638 26.53 -13.46 -8.31
CA GLY A 638 25.91 -14.69 -7.83
C GLY A 638 25.54 -15.68 -8.94
N ASP A 639 25.49 -15.24 -10.20
CA ASP A 639 25.22 -16.12 -11.35
C ASP A 639 26.31 -17.19 -11.48
N GLU A 640 25.91 -18.42 -11.79
CA GLU A 640 26.83 -19.48 -12.19
C GLU A 640 27.23 -19.29 -13.64
N ILE A 641 28.53 -19.40 -13.95
CA ILE A 641 29.06 -19.13 -15.29
C ILE A 641 29.80 -20.35 -15.84
N LYS A 642 29.55 -20.65 -17.12
CA LYS A 642 30.11 -21.84 -17.78
C LYS A 642 30.87 -21.48 -19.06
N GLY A 643 31.92 -22.24 -19.34
CA GLY A 643 32.70 -22.13 -20.57
C GLY A 643 34.01 -22.92 -20.49
N GLN A 644 34.68 -23.09 -21.63
CA GLN A 644 35.97 -23.79 -21.70
C GLN A 644 37.05 -23.08 -20.86
N GLY A 645 37.54 -23.74 -19.81
CA GLY A 645 38.56 -23.18 -18.91
C GLY A 645 37.98 -22.51 -17.65
N ILE A 646 36.65 -22.46 -17.50
CA ILE A 646 35.97 -22.04 -16.27
C ILE A 646 35.77 -23.27 -15.37
N PRO A 647 36.14 -23.21 -14.09
CA PRO A 647 35.87 -24.28 -13.13
C PRO A 647 34.37 -24.59 -13.01
N ALA A 648 34.03 -25.85 -12.77
CA ALA A 648 32.64 -26.25 -12.54
C ALA A 648 32.05 -25.52 -11.33
N ALA A 649 30.80 -25.06 -11.45
CA ALA A 649 30.08 -24.30 -10.43
C ALA A 649 30.69 -22.94 -10.05
N ALA A 650 31.59 -22.38 -10.87
CA ALA A 650 32.14 -21.04 -10.62
C ALA A 650 31.02 -19.98 -10.66
N LYS A 651 31.04 -19.07 -9.69
CA LYS A 651 30.07 -17.98 -9.56
C LYS A 651 30.69 -16.62 -9.77
N ILE A 652 29.91 -15.70 -10.31
CA ILE A 652 30.31 -14.31 -10.48
C ILE A 652 30.32 -13.62 -9.12
N THR A 653 31.47 -13.06 -8.75
CA THR A 653 31.67 -12.30 -7.50
C THR A 653 31.60 -10.80 -7.72
N ALA A 654 31.87 -10.32 -8.94
CA ALA A 654 31.72 -8.92 -9.33
C ALA A 654 31.46 -8.78 -10.83
N VAL A 655 30.63 -7.80 -11.18
CA VAL A 655 30.38 -7.36 -12.56
C VAL A 655 30.95 -5.95 -12.71
N ASN A 656 31.88 -5.75 -13.65
CA ASN A 656 32.52 -4.46 -13.90
C ASN A 656 32.22 -3.95 -15.32
N PRO A 657 31.04 -3.34 -15.56
CA PRO A 657 30.63 -2.91 -16.90
C PRO A 657 31.61 -1.93 -17.56
N GLY A 658 32.16 -0.99 -16.77
CA GLY A 658 33.12 0.01 -17.26
C GLY A 658 34.47 -0.56 -17.72
N LEU A 659 34.78 -1.80 -17.33
CA LEU A 659 36.01 -2.51 -17.72
C LEU A 659 35.73 -3.67 -18.68
N GLY A 660 34.46 -3.93 -19.01
CA GLY A 660 34.06 -5.12 -19.77
C GLY A 660 34.55 -6.42 -19.14
N ALA A 661 34.55 -6.50 -17.80
CA ALA A 661 35.13 -7.62 -17.06
C ALA A 661 34.19 -8.23 -15.99
N LEU A 662 34.31 -9.55 -15.80
CA LEU A 662 33.68 -10.31 -14.73
C LEU A 662 34.74 -10.89 -13.79
N SER A 663 34.45 -10.89 -12.50
CA SER A 663 35.23 -11.61 -11.50
C SER A 663 34.49 -12.88 -11.10
N ILE A 664 35.20 -14.01 -10.99
CA ILE A 664 34.66 -15.30 -10.56
C ILE A 664 35.31 -15.78 -9.26
N ASP A 665 34.63 -16.63 -8.51
CA ASP A 665 35.09 -17.19 -7.23
C ASP A 665 36.14 -18.30 -7.35
N ALA A 666 36.51 -18.69 -8.57
CA ALA A 666 37.50 -19.71 -8.85
C ALA A 666 38.48 -19.30 -9.96
N ALA A 667 39.72 -19.80 -9.91
CA ALA A 667 40.74 -19.47 -10.90
C ALA A 667 40.54 -20.26 -12.21
N ALA A 668 40.70 -19.58 -13.34
CA ALA A 668 40.66 -20.16 -14.66
C ALA A 668 41.67 -21.31 -14.85
N THR A 669 41.24 -22.38 -15.51
CA THR A 669 42.07 -23.58 -15.78
C THR A 669 42.71 -23.58 -17.17
N ALA A 670 42.44 -22.56 -18.00
CA ALA A 670 43.04 -22.39 -19.32
C ALA A 670 43.09 -20.90 -19.74
N SER A 671 43.90 -20.59 -20.76
CA SER A 671 43.91 -19.28 -21.44
C SER A 671 43.22 -19.37 -22.80
N GLY A 672 42.53 -18.32 -23.22
CA GLY A 672 41.96 -18.21 -24.57
C GLY A 672 40.71 -17.34 -24.66
N SER A 673 40.22 -17.18 -25.89
CA SER A 673 38.89 -16.63 -26.15
C SER A 673 37.85 -17.69 -25.79
N ILE A 674 36.84 -17.29 -25.00
CA ILE A 674 35.84 -18.18 -24.44
C ILE A 674 34.44 -17.66 -24.75
N SER A 675 33.55 -18.56 -25.18
CA SER A 675 32.11 -18.30 -25.21
C SER A 675 31.52 -18.70 -23.87
N LEU A 676 30.86 -17.75 -23.22
CA LEU A 676 30.26 -17.89 -21.90
C LEU A 676 28.76 -18.06 -22.04
N PHE A 677 28.25 -19.06 -21.35
CA PHE A 677 26.85 -19.46 -21.35
C PHE A 677 26.41 -19.72 -19.90
N ASP A 678 25.12 -19.54 -19.65
CA ASP A 678 24.47 -20.03 -18.43
C ASP A 678 23.54 -21.20 -18.78
N ALA A 679 22.62 -21.02 -19.76
CA ALA A 679 21.84 -22.12 -20.37
C ALA A 679 22.36 -22.60 -21.74
N MET A 680 22.28 -23.91 -22.00
CA MET A 680 22.65 -24.55 -23.28
C MET A 680 21.47 -25.29 -23.91
N PHE A 681 21.27 -25.14 -25.23
CA PHE A 681 20.16 -25.77 -25.96
C PHE A 681 20.63 -26.66 -27.10
N LYS A 682 20.00 -27.84 -27.26
CA LYS A 682 20.17 -28.72 -28.42
C LYS A 682 18.86 -28.85 -29.20
N PRO A 683 18.89 -28.80 -30.54
CA PRO A 683 17.72 -29.09 -31.34
C PRO A 683 17.28 -30.56 -31.19
N PHE A 684 15.97 -30.83 -31.26
CA PHE A 684 15.42 -32.19 -31.25
C PHE A 684 14.34 -32.38 -32.33
N GLY A 685 14.17 -33.64 -32.75
CA GLY A 685 13.16 -34.08 -33.71
C GLY A 685 13.44 -33.58 -35.14
N GLY A 686 13.78 -34.47 -36.07
CA GLY A 686 13.92 -34.10 -37.49
C GLY A 686 12.54 -33.96 -38.15
N VAL A 687 12.34 -32.89 -38.92
CA VAL A 687 11.13 -32.69 -39.72
C VAL A 687 11.37 -33.28 -41.11
N THR A 688 10.77 -34.43 -41.39
CA THR A 688 10.80 -35.02 -42.75
C THR A 688 9.90 -34.20 -43.67
N ASN A 689 10.34 -34.02 -44.92
CA ASN A 689 9.62 -33.26 -45.95
C ASN A 689 8.19 -33.73 -46.19
#